data_AF-A0A0K3CPF2-F1
#
_entry.id   AF-A0A0K3CPF2-F1
#
_cell.length_a   1.000
_cell.length_b   1.000
_cell.length_c   1.000
_cell.angle_alpha   90.00
_cell.angle_beta   90.00
_cell.angle_gamma   90.00
#
_symmetry.space_group_name_H-M   'P 1'
#
loop_
_entity.id
_entity.type
_entity.pdbx_description
1 polymer ?
#
loop_
_entity_poly.entity_id
_entity_poly.type
_entity_poly.pdbx_seq_one_letter_code
_entity_poly.pdbx_strand_id
1 'polypeptide(L)'
;MAGQFLGVTPPISVAPPTARDLEVSKTLIQELKDRGIYESAEEGRNREMVLGRLNKLVKEFVYRSSINHGLSDAKAREAGGKIFTFGSYRLGVHGPGSDIDTLLVVPRHVEREEFFSLFEQMLKETEGVLEVTGVPEAFVPIIKCTFSGIDIDLLFARLAVPTVPDDLDLKDDNLLRNIDDRCLRSLNGSRVTDEMLRLVPDVPVFREALRTIKLWAQQRAIYGNVMGFCGGVAWAMLVARICQLYPKGCVGSIISRCVMCFQLRHVRSSPTGSLRRFFIIMHQWQWPAPVLLKPIEEGPLQVRVWNPKLYPSDRSHRMPIITPAYPSMCSTHNVTLSTQQIMTAEFKRAADIVDKVFVGSAKWSELFQPHDFFSKYRYYLQITASSGSADVQLKWSGTVESRIRQLVMKLEYVDTLLLAHPFVKSFDRVNYCINEEEQRAVSIGEVPAAVDKRTEQDLIAGQGGTVYTTTFYIGLQIERKPAGDKGPRKLDISYPTNEFTKLVKMWDSYDPDSMGVIVRYIKSTALPAYVHAGREPEPPKTGGVKRAKTKKANGSNAATAASPALANAATDDSDAEHLNKKHRASSFVPENATPTPAGLPPVPVENGPIPTPLEKTREAAEVAIGATPTGETPGAAAMNPPPTAASAAPSQPSVTLPGLNSTLPVGELNGLASAVTNGGPQNEAALMAGETPAPVAASTAPA
;
A
#
# COMPACT_ATOMS: atom_id res chain seq x y z
N MET A 1 -2.75 -8.09 -40.69
CA MET A 1 -3.42 -7.83 -39.40
C MET A 1 -2.37 -7.83 -38.31
N ALA A 2 -2.41 -6.88 -37.36
CA ALA A 2 -1.58 -6.94 -36.17
C ALA A 2 -2.12 -8.04 -35.24
N GLY A 3 -1.26 -8.93 -34.74
CA GLY A 3 -1.68 -9.99 -33.82
C GLY A 3 -2.14 -9.39 -32.50
N GLN A 4 -3.38 -9.65 -32.11
CA GLN A 4 -3.99 -9.08 -30.91
C GLN A 4 -3.39 -9.73 -29.64
N PHE A 5 -2.44 -9.06 -29.01
CA PHE A 5 -1.82 -9.48 -27.75
C PHE A 5 -2.39 -8.70 -26.56
N LEU A 6 -2.30 -9.28 -25.36
CA LEU A 6 -2.68 -8.62 -24.11
C LEU A 6 -1.53 -7.72 -23.61
N GLY A 7 -1.84 -6.48 -23.26
CA GLY A 7 -0.87 -5.52 -22.70
C GLY A 7 -0.49 -4.36 -23.62
N VAL A 8 0.25 -3.40 -23.06
CA VAL A 8 0.66 -2.15 -23.76
C VAL A 8 1.88 -2.30 -24.68
N THR A 9 2.51 -3.48 -24.73
CA THR A 9 3.62 -3.81 -25.64
C THR A 9 3.49 -5.24 -26.12
N PRO A 10 4.07 -5.59 -27.29
CA PRO A 10 4.18 -6.98 -27.72
C PRO A 10 4.80 -7.89 -26.66
N PRO A 11 4.47 -9.20 -26.65
CA PRO A 11 5.13 -10.17 -25.79
C PRO A 11 6.59 -10.34 -26.20
N ILE A 12 7.49 -10.42 -25.20
CA ILE A 12 8.93 -10.56 -25.45
C ILE A 12 9.28 -12.01 -25.79
N SER A 13 8.46 -13.00 -25.38
CA SER A 13 8.53 -14.34 -25.96
C SER A 13 7.20 -15.09 -25.91
N VAL A 14 6.90 -15.78 -27.00
CA VAL A 14 5.75 -16.71 -27.14
C VAL A 14 6.19 -18.18 -27.16
N ALA A 15 7.43 -18.46 -26.74
CA ALA A 15 7.97 -19.82 -26.68
C ALA A 15 7.31 -20.65 -25.55
N PRO A 16 7.00 -21.94 -25.77
CA PRO A 16 6.51 -22.84 -24.72
C PRO A 16 7.61 -23.13 -23.67
N PRO A 17 7.23 -23.66 -22.49
CA PRO A 17 8.19 -24.06 -21.46
C PRO A 17 9.00 -25.29 -21.91
N THR A 18 10.28 -25.34 -21.52
CA THR A 18 11.09 -26.55 -21.70
C THR A 18 10.88 -27.53 -20.56
N ALA A 19 11.32 -28.79 -20.73
CA ALA A 19 11.19 -29.82 -19.69
C ALA A 19 11.75 -29.39 -18.31
N ARG A 20 12.88 -28.66 -18.29
CA ARG A 20 13.47 -28.10 -17.07
C ARG A 20 12.59 -27.03 -16.41
N ASP A 21 11.86 -26.23 -17.18
CA ASP A 21 10.90 -25.27 -16.62
C ASP A 21 9.73 -25.97 -15.94
N LEU A 22 9.24 -27.06 -16.54
CA LEU A 22 8.15 -27.86 -16.01
C LEU A 22 8.58 -28.64 -14.75
N GLU A 23 9.79 -29.19 -14.74
CA GLU A 23 10.41 -29.81 -13.56
C GLU A 23 10.52 -28.82 -12.39
N VAL A 24 11.11 -27.65 -12.63
CA VAL A 24 11.32 -26.62 -11.59
C VAL A 24 9.99 -25.95 -11.17
N SER A 25 8.97 -25.95 -12.03
CA SER A 25 7.59 -25.59 -11.65
C SER A 25 6.97 -26.61 -10.69
N LYS A 26 7.20 -27.91 -10.87
CA LYS A 26 6.70 -28.96 -9.96
C LYS A 26 7.36 -28.86 -8.59
N THR A 27 8.68 -28.64 -8.52
CA THR A 27 9.37 -28.48 -7.23
C THR A 27 8.95 -27.22 -6.48
N LEU A 28 8.60 -26.14 -7.20
CA LEU A 28 8.01 -24.95 -6.60
C LEU A 28 6.63 -25.25 -6.01
N ILE A 29 5.72 -25.82 -6.79
CA ILE A 29 4.35 -26.12 -6.36
C ILE A 29 4.36 -27.08 -5.16
N GLN A 30 5.34 -27.98 -5.05
CA GLN A 30 5.51 -28.81 -3.86
C GLN A 30 5.92 -27.98 -2.63
N GLU A 31 6.95 -27.13 -2.71
CA GLU A 31 7.35 -26.23 -1.61
C GLU A 31 6.20 -25.28 -1.19
N LEU A 32 5.32 -24.87 -2.11
CA LEU A 32 4.11 -24.09 -1.78
C LEU A 32 3.06 -24.92 -1.01
N LYS A 33 2.93 -26.23 -1.30
CA LYS A 33 2.04 -27.16 -0.58
C LYS A 33 2.59 -27.52 0.79
N ASP A 34 3.89 -27.82 0.87
CA ASP A 34 4.59 -28.17 2.11
C ASP A 34 4.54 -27.02 3.15
N ARG A 35 4.27 -25.79 2.69
CA ARG A 35 4.07 -24.59 3.51
C ARG A 35 2.61 -24.24 3.82
N GLY A 36 1.64 -25.07 3.44
CA GLY A 36 0.22 -24.88 3.77
C GLY A 36 -0.44 -23.65 3.15
N ILE A 37 0.01 -23.21 1.97
CA ILE A 37 -0.48 -21.96 1.34
C ILE A 37 -1.87 -22.13 0.69
N TYR A 38 -2.23 -23.36 0.34
CA TYR A 38 -3.52 -23.71 -0.25
C TYR A 38 -4.53 -24.01 0.85
N GLU A 39 -5.74 -23.48 0.75
CA GLU A 39 -6.86 -23.87 1.63
C GLU A 39 -7.29 -25.32 1.38
N SER A 40 -7.95 -25.92 2.37
CA SER A 40 -8.58 -27.22 2.25
C SER A 40 -9.84 -27.16 1.37
N ALA A 41 -10.18 -28.30 0.77
CA ALA A 41 -11.45 -28.47 0.04
C ALA A 41 -12.69 -28.46 0.95
N GLU A 42 -12.52 -28.30 2.28
CA GLU A 42 -13.60 -28.11 3.23
C GLU A 42 -13.81 -26.63 3.53
N GLU A 43 -12.74 -25.87 3.81
CA GLU A 43 -12.78 -24.40 3.89
C GLU A 43 -13.39 -23.79 2.62
N GLY A 44 -12.95 -24.21 1.43
CA GLY A 44 -13.50 -23.69 0.16
C GLY A 44 -15.00 -23.90 0.03
N ARG A 45 -15.53 -25.07 0.43
CA ARG A 45 -16.97 -25.35 0.44
C ARG A 45 -17.72 -24.54 1.52
N ASN A 46 -17.09 -24.27 2.66
CA ASN A 46 -17.66 -23.39 3.68
C ASN A 46 -17.77 -21.95 3.14
N ARG A 47 -16.72 -21.42 2.50
CA ARG A 47 -16.73 -20.09 1.86
C ARG A 47 -17.81 -19.96 0.79
N GLU A 48 -17.98 -20.98 -0.06
CA GLU A 48 -19.07 -21.02 -1.04
C GLU A 48 -20.47 -21.03 -0.39
N MET A 49 -20.67 -21.82 0.68
CA MET A 49 -21.94 -21.86 1.41
C MET A 49 -22.26 -20.52 2.07
N VAL A 50 -21.27 -19.91 2.73
CA VAL A 50 -21.39 -18.62 3.41
C VAL A 50 -21.70 -17.49 2.43
N LEU A 51 -21.04 -17.43 1.28
CA LEU A 51 -21.37 -16.49 0.20
C LEU A 51 -22.79 -16.73 -0.35
N GLY A 52 -23.22 -17.99 -0.47
CA GLY A 52 -24.58 -18.36 -0.85
C GLY A 52 -25.66 -17.94 0.16
N ARG A 53 -25.34 -17.94 1.47
CA ARG A 53 -26.21 -17.37 2.53
C ARG A 53 -26.22 -15.84 2.46
N LEU A 54 -25.04 -15.22 2.37
CA LEU A 54 -24.88 -13.77 2.32
C LEU A 54 -25.63 -13.15 1.13
N ASN A 55 -25.54 -13.74 -0.07
CA ASN A 55 -26.26 -13.22 -1.25
C ASN A 55 -27.80 -13.26 -1.08
N LYS A 56 -28.33 -14.22 -0.30
CA LYS A 56 -29.76 -14.24 0.06
C LYS A 56 -30.10 -13.13 1.06
N LEU A 57 -29.26 -12.92 2.08
CA LEU A 57 -29.44 -11.86 3.08
C LEU A 57 -29.41 -10.46 2.43
N VAL A 58 -28.56 -10.25 1.43
CA VAL A 58 -28.48 -8.99 0.68
C VAL A 58 -29.73 -8.74 -0.17
N LYS A 59 -30.34 -9.77 -0.77
CA LYS A 59 -31.62 -9.63 -1.48
C LYS A 59 -32.79 -9.35 -0.53
N GLU A 60 -32.83 -10.01 0.63
CA GLU A 60 -33.80 -9.72 1.69
C GLU A 60 -33.65 -8.28 2.21
N PHE A 61 -32.42 -7.78 2.35
CA PHE A 61 -32.13 -6.40 2.73
C PHE A 61 -32.64 -5.38 1.70
N VAL A 62 -32.32 -5.58 0.42
CA VAL A 62 -32.81 -4.72 -0.68
C VAL A 62 -34.34 -4.78 -0.79
N TYR A 63 -34.95 -5.95 -0.56
CA TYR A 63 -36.41 -6.10 -0.47
C TYR A 63 -36.99 -5.28 0.68
N ARG A 64 -36.47 -5.41 1.92
CA ARG A 64 -36.96 -4.64 3.09
C ARG A 64 -36.80 -3.13 2.90
N SER A 65 -35.63 -2.66 2.45
CA SER A 65 -35.39 -1.25 2.10
C SER A 65 -36.40 -0.76 1.04
N SER A 66 -36.68 -1.57 0.01
CA SER A 66 -37.65 -1.22 -1.03
C SER A 66 -39.08 -1.07 -0.47
N ILE A 67 -39.50 -1.95 0.46
CA ILE A 67 -40.80 -1.84 1.14
C ILE A 67 -40.85 -0.57 2.03
N ASN A 68 -39.78 -0.27 2.77
CA ASN A 68 -39.68 0.96 3.57
C ASN A 68 -39.81 2.22 2.71
N HIS A 69 -39.26 2.20 1.50
CA HIS A 69 -39.39 3.25 0.48
C HIS A 69 -40.73 3.25 -0.28
N GLY A 70 -41.71 2.46 0.15
CA GLY A 70 -43.08 2.46 -0.40
C GLY A 70 -43.23 1.76 -1.76
N LEU A 71 -42.26 0.95 -2.19
CA LEU A 71 -42.42 0.11 -3.39
C LEU A 71 -43.40 -1.03 -3.09
N SER A 72 -44.16 -1.46 -4.10
CA SER A 72 -45.00 -2.66 -3.99
C SER A 72 -44.15 -3.93 -3.94
N ASP A 73 -44.64 -4.97 -3.27
CA ASP A 73 -43.99 -6.29 -3.13
C ASP A 73 -43.35 -6.82 -4.43
N ALA A 74 -44.07 -6.77 -5.55
CA ALA A 74 -43.54 -7.16 -6.86
C ALA A 74 -42.28 -6.36 -7.27
N LYS A 75 -42.31 -5.03 -7.11
CA LYS A 75 -41.16 -4.15 -7.42
C LYS A 75 -40.04 -4.27 -6.40
N ALA A 76 -40.36 -4.52 -5.14
CA ALA A 76 -39.38 -4.75 -4.07
C ALA A 76 -38.59 -6.05 -4.31
N ARG A 77 -39.21 -7.08 -4.90
CA ARG A 77 -38.51 -8.30 -5.35
C ARG A 77 -37.73 -8.08 -6.65
N GLU A 78 -38.27 -7.28 -7.58
CA GLU A 78 -37.59 -6.90 -8.83
C GLU A 78 -36.35 -6.01 -8.62
N ALA A 79 -36.30 -5.26 -7.51
CA ALA A 79 -35.15 -4.43 -7.11
C ALA A 79 -33.83 -5.24 -7.02
N GLY A 80 -33.92 -6.53 -6.67
CA GLY A 80 -32.82 -7.49 -6.76
C GLY A 80 -31.71 -7.26 -5.73
N GLY A 81 -30.51 -6.96 -6.20
CA GLY A 81 -29.31 -6.83 -5.35
C GLY A 81 -28.38 -8.04 -5.48
N LYS A 82 -27.07 -7.79 -5.44
CA LYS A 82 -26.04 -8.78 -5.79
C LYS A 82 -24.74 -8.54 -5.01
N ILE A 83 -24.08 -9.60 -4.57
CA ILE A 83 -22.71 -9.53 -4.05
C ILE A 83 -21.66 -9.79 -5.14
N PHE A 84 -20.53 -9.09 -5.05
CA PHE A 84 -19.34 -9.30 -5.87
C PHE A 84 -18.14 -9.49 -4.94
N THR A 85 -17.50 -10.66 -4.98
CA THR A 85 -16.21 -10.83 -4.29
C THR A 85 -15.10 -10.18 -5.08
N PHE A 86 -14.12 -9.60 -4.40
CA PHE A 86 -12.94 -8.99 -5.03
C PHE A 86 -11.65 -9.47 -4.35
N GLY A 87 -10.55 -8.73 -4.58
CA GLY A 87 -9.31 -8.88 -3.83
C GLY A 87 -8.74 -10.30 -3.83
N SER A 88 -8.30 -10.80 -2.67
CA SER A 88 -7.44 -11.99 -2.63
C SER A 88 -8.20 -13.31 -2.92
N TYR A 89 -9.45 -13.37 -2.48
CA TYR A 89 -10.36 -14.51 -2.69
C TYR A 89 -10.81 -14.62 -4.15
N ARG A 90 -11.31 -13.52 -4.76
CA ARG A 90 -11.76 -13.52 -6.17
C ARG A 90 -10.65 -13.87 -7.16
N LEU A 91 -9.42 -13.42 -6.89
CA LEU A 91 -8.25 -13.82 -7.66
C LEU A 91 -7.90 -15.30 -7.52
N GLY A 92 -8.40 -16.00 -6.49
CA GLY A 92 -8.06 -17.39 -6.20
C GLY A 92 -6.62 -17.56 -5.70
N VAL A 93 -6.14 -16.62 -4.89
CA VAL A 93 -4.78 -16.59 -4.30
C VAL A 93 -4.79 -16.25 -2.80
N HIS A 94 -5.95 -16.41 -2.17
CA HIS A 94 -6.09 -16.53 -0.72
C HIS A 94 -5.47 -17.86 -0.22
N GLY A 95 -5.40 -18.01 1.10
CA GLY A 95 -5.00 -19.23 1.79
C GLY A 95 -5.86 -19.48 3.04
N PRO A 96 -5.47 -20.45 3.89
CA PRO A 96 -6.13 -20.69 5.18
C PRO A 96 -6.23 -19.41 6.01
N GLY A 97 -7.36 -19.20 6.69
CA GLY A 97 -7.59 -18.01 7.52
C GLY A 97 -7.54 -16.66 6.80
N SER A 98 -7.61 -16.61 5.46
CA SER A 98 -7.76 -15.34 4.73
C SER A 98 -9.20 -14.82 4.79
N ASP A 99 -9.32 -13.50 4.77
CA ASP A 99 -10.53 -12.70 4.65
C ASP A 99 -11.25 -12.86 3.28
N ILE A 100 -12.54 -12.52 3.24
CA ILE A 100 -13.31 -12.39 1.99
C ILE A 100 -13.74 -10.92 1.76
N ASP A 101 -12.93 -10.21 1.00
CA ASP A 101 -13.26 -8.98 0.27
C ASP A 101 -14.61 -9.11 -0.47
N THR A 102 -15.69 -8.49 0.02
CA THR A 102 -17.05 -8.61 -0.55
C THR A 102 -17.74 -7.25 -0.73
N LEU A 103 -18.21 -6.97 -1.95
CA LEU A 103 -18.93 -5.76 -2.31
C LEU A 103 -20.43 -6.05 -2.48
N LEU A 104 -21.28 -5.35 -1.74
CA LEU A 104 -22.72 -5.28 -1.96
C LEU A 104 -23.01 -4.24 -3.05
N VAL A 105 -23.79 -4.63 -4.06
CA VAL A 105 -24.27 -3.76 -5.12
C VAL A 105 -25.80 -3.66 -5.03
N VAL A 106 -26.30 -2.44 -4.82
CA VAL A 106 -27.72 -2.15 -4.54
C VAL A 106 -28.30 -1.09 -5.49
N PRO A 107 -29.62 -1.09 -5.76
CA PRO A 107 -30.27 -0.10 -6.59
C PRO A 107 -30.34 1.29 -5.93
N ARG A 108 -30.66 2.30 -6.74
CA ARG A 108 -30.50 3.74 -6.43
C ARG A 108 -31.23 4.27 -5.19
N HIS A 109 -32.26 3.58 -4.73
CA HIS A 109 -33.10 3.96 -3.59
C HIS A 109 -32.69 3.32 -2.26
N VAL A 110 -31.72 2.41 -2.26
CA VAL A 110 -31.19 1.83 -1.02
C VAL A 110 -30.06 2.74 -0.52
N GLU A 111 -30.19 3.28 0.69
CA GLU A 111 -29.24 4.26 1.23
C GLU A 111 -28.10 3.60 2.04
N ARG A 112 -26.99 4.32 2.27
CA ARG A 112 -25.84 3.78 3.04
C ARG A 112 -26.17 3.69 4.53
N GLU A 113 -27.05 4.56 4.95
CA GLU A 113 -27.61 4.71 6.28
C GLU A 113 -28.42 3.45 6.64
N GLU A 114 -29.09 2.83 5.67
CA GLU A 114 -29.74 1.52 5.81
C GLU A 114 -28.75 0.35 5.88
N PHE A 115 -27.57 0.46 5.24
CA PHE A 115 -26.53 -0.56 5.34
C PHE A 115 -25.95 -0.65 6.76
N PHE A 116 -25.74 0.49 7.44
CA PHE A 116 -25.27 0.51 8.83
C PHE A 116 -26.35 0.34 9.90
N SER A 117 -27.63 0.57 9.58
CA SER A 117 -28.74 0.34 10.52
C SER A 117 -29.42 -1.02 10.28
N LEU A 118 -30.15 -1.17 9.17
CA LEU A 118 -30.94 -2.35 8.85
C LEU A 118 -30.07 -3.57 8.52
N PHE A 119 -29.07 -3.46 7.62
CA PHE A 119 -28.26 -4.62 7.24
C PHE A 119 -27.32 -5.08 8.36
N GLU A 120 -26.74 -4.15 9.13
CA GLU A 120 -25.93 -4.50 10.31
C GLU A 120 -26.76 -5.23 11.39
N GLN A 121 -28.01 -4.81 11.61
CA GLN A 121 -28.95 -5.53 12.49
C GLN A 121 -29.28 -6.92 11.92
N MET A 122 -29.61 -7.03 10.64
CA MET A 122 -29.91 -8.32 9.99
C MET A 122 -28.72 -9.30 10.04
N LEU A 123 -27.48 -8.82 9.98
CA LEU A 123 -26.28 -9.64 10.21
C LEU A 123 -26.22 -10.15 11.65
N LYS A 124 -26.49 -9.30 12.66
CA LYS A 124 -26.52 -9.67 14.09
C LYS A 124 -27.65 -10.66 14.43
N GLU A 125 -28.74 -10.63 13.67
CA GLU A 125 -29.87 -11.58 13.77
C GLU A 125 -29.61 -12.91 13.01
N THR A 126 -28.56 -13.02 12.19
CA THR A 126 -28.31 -14.19 11.34
C THR A 126 -27.51 -15.28 12.07
N GLU A 127 -28.07 -16.48 12.14
CA GLU A 127 -27.43 -17.64 12.77
C GLU A 127 -26.04 -17.95 12.16
N GLY A 128 -25.03 -17.99 13.03
CA GLY A 128 -23.65 -18.28 12.66
C GLY A 128 -22.81 -17.05 12.30
N VAL A 129 -23.34 -15.83 12.37
CA VAL A 129 -22.56 -14.58 12.29
C VAL A 129 -22.09 -14.16 13.68
N LEU A 130 -20.83 -13.76 13.79
CA LEU A 130 -20.19 -13.24 15.00
C LEU A 130 -19.50 -11.89 14.71
N GLU A 131 -19.16 -11.16 15.78
CA GLU A 131 -18.25 -9.98 15.76
C GLU A 131 -18.62 -8.84 14.78
N VAL A 132 -19.92 -8.66 14.49
CA VAL A 132 -20.42 -7.64 13.55
C VAL A 132 -20.11 -6.22 14.02
N THR A 133 -19.24 -5.54 13.27
CA THR A 133 -18.71 -4.20 13.59
C THR A 133 -18.74 -3.29 12.35
N GLY A 134 -19.59 -2.26 12.36
CA GLY A 134 -19.61 -1.20 11.33
C GLY A 134 -18.60 -0.09 11.58
N VAL A 135 -17.97 0.39 10.49
CA VAL A 135 -17.04 1.53 10.49
C VAL A 135 -17.45 2.52 9.38
N PRO A 136 -18.46 3.38 9.63
CA PRO A 136 -18.98 4.30 8.61
C PRO A 136 -18.00 5.41 8.20
N GLU A 137 -17.11 5.85 9.12
CA GLU A 137 -16.13 6.92 8.86
C GLU A 137 -14.79 6.43 8.29
N ALA A 138 -14.71 5.16 7.87
CA ALA A 138 -13.56 4.67 7.12
C ALA A 138 -13.47 5.33 5.72
N PHE A 139 -12.25 5.45 5.20
CA PHE A 139 -11.97 6.03 3.87
C PHE A 139 -12.74 5.34 2.71
N VAL A 140 -13.06 4.07 2.91
CA VAL A 140 -14.18 3.36 2.27
C VAL A 140 -15.03 2.76 3.41
N PRO A 141 -16.31 3.13 3.57
CA PRO A 141 -17.16 2.61 4.63
C PRO A 141 -17.33 1.09 4.53
N ILE A 142 -17.26 0.41 5.68
CA ILE A 142 -17.16 -1.05 5.77
C ILE A 142 -17.90 -1.61 6.98
N ILE A 143 -18.51 -2.79 6.84
CA ILE A 143 -18.89 -3.65 7.98
C ILE A 143 -17.95 -4.85 7.98
N LYS A 144 -17.43 -5.22 9.14
CA LYS A 144 -16.67 -6.45 9.37
C LYS A 144 -17.54 -7.45 10.14
N CYS A 145 -17.48 -8.72 9.80
CA CYS A 145 -18.06 -9.80 10.61
C CYS A 145 -17.40 -11.15 10.35
N THR A 146 -17.53 -12.08 11.29
CA THR A 146 -17.02 -13.45 11.18
C THR A 146 -18.21 -14.41 11.00
N PHE A 147 -18.46 -14.85 9.77
CA PHE A 147 -19.60 -15.71 9.42
C PHE A 147 -19.11 -17.17 9.32
N SER A 148 -19.58 -18.03 10.23
CA SER A 148 -19.25 -19.46 10.28
C SER A 148 -17.75 -19.75 10.31
N GLY A 149 -17.00 -18.92 11.07
CA GLY A 149 -15.55 -19.02 11.22
C GLY A 149 -14.74 -18.42 10.08
N ILE A 150 -15.36 -17.61 9.21
CA ILE A 150 -14.70 -16.91 8.09
C ILE A 150 -14.91 -15.40 8.25
N ASP A 151 -13.82 -14.63 8.24
CA ASP A 151 -13.86 -13.18 8.29
C ASP A 151 -14.26 -12.59 6.93
N ILE A 152 -15.20 -11.64 6.94
CA ILE A 152 -15.76 -11.00 5.74
C ILE A 152 -15.73 -9.49 5.89
N ASP A 153 -15.14 -8.84 4.87
CA ASP A 153 -15.03 -7.40 4.75
C ASP A 153 -16.09 -6.90 3.75
N LEU A 154 -17.17 -6.33 4.28
CA LEU A 154 -18.39 -5.96 3.54
C LEU A 154 -18.35 -4.48 3.15
N LEU A 155 -18.16 -4.19 1.87
CA LEU A 155 -18.25 -2.85 1.28
C LEU A 155 -19.63 -2.60 0.67
N PHE A 156 -20.05 -1.33 0.64
CA PHE A 156 -21.32 -0.90 0.03
C PHE A 156 -21.09 -0.06 -1.24
N ALA A 157 -21.85 -0.35 -2.30
CA ALA A 157 -21.99 0.48 -3.49
C ALA A 157 -23.45 0.56 -3.98
N ARG A 158 -23.97 1.79 -4.02
CA ARG A 158 -25.28 2.13 -4.60
C ARG A 158 -25.10 2.57 -6.05
N LEU A 159 -25.79 1.91 -6.98
CA LEU A 159 -25.77 2.24 -8.41
C LEU A 159 -26.93 3.16 -8.79
N ALA A 160 -26.77 3.97 -9.84
CA ALA A 160 -27.80 4.89 -10.34
C ALA A 160 -28.96 4.20 -11.12
N VAL A 161 -29.19 2.90 -10.91
CA VAL A 161 -30.19 2.07 -11.60
C VAL A 161 -31.38 1.73 -10.69
N PRO A 162 -32.59 1.49 -11.23
CA PRO A 162 -33.76 1.15 -10.41
C PRO A 162 -33.76 -0.30 -9.88
N THR A 163 -33.05 -1.22 -10.54
CA THR A 163 -32.99 -2.64 -10.23
C THR A 163 -31.56 -3.16 -10.45
N VAL A 164 -31.14 -4.17 -9.68
CA VAL A 164 -29.81 -4.81 -9.80
C VAL A 164 -30.02 -6.31 -10.11
N PRO A 165 -29.86 -6.73 -11.38
CA PRO A 165 -30.10 -8.11 -11.79
C PRO A 165 -28.91 -9.04 -11.52
N ASP A 166 -29.17 -10.35 -11.47
CA ASP A 166 -28.17 -11.38 -11.15
C ASP A 166 -27.05 -11.51 -12.20
N ASP A 167 -27.29 -11.12 -13.45
CA ASP A 167 -26.33 -11.18 -14.55
C ASP A 167 -25.42 -9.94 -14.67
N LEU A 168 -25.67 -8.88 -13.89
CA LEU A 168 -24.93 -7.61 -13.94
C LEU A 168 -23.40 -7.81 -13.89
N ASP A 169 -22.68 -7.27 -14.87
CA ASP A 169 -21.22 -7.14 -14.91
C ASP A 169 -20.82 -5.69 -14.60
N LEU A 170 -19.90 -5.50 -13.65
CA LEU A 170 -19.37 -4.18 -13.29
C LEU A 170 -18.35 -3.63 -14.30
N LYS A 171 -18.24 -4.19 -15.51
CA LYS A 171 -17.33 -3.72 -16.55
C LYS A 171 -17.67 -2.33 -17.10
N ASP A 172 -18.96 -2.02 -17.32
CA ASP A 172 -19.35 -0.78 -18.00
C ASP A 172 -19.02 0.46 -17.16
N ASP A 173 -18.28 1.42 -17.73
CA ASP A 173 -17.94 2.71 -17.09
C ASP A 173 -19.17 3.63 -16.95
N ASN A 174 -20.23 3.43 -17.73
CA ASN A 174 -21.46 4.22 -17.59
C ASN A 174 -22.18 3.94 -16.27
N LEU A 175 -21.96 2.77 -15.65
CA LEU A 175 -22.45 2.47 -14.30
C LEU A 175 -21.87 3.43 -13.25
N LEU A 176 -20.73 4.07 -13.51
CA LEU A 176 -20.11 5.03 -12.57
C LEU A 176 -20.77 6.41 -12.58
N ARG A 177 -21.68 6.69 -13.52
CA ARG A 177 -22.32 8.01 -13.66
C ARG A 177 -23.24 8.31 -12.47
N ASN A 178 -23.12 9.52 -11.94
CA ASN A 178 -23.91 10.04 -10.82
C ASN A 178 -23.78 9.22 -9.51
N ILE A 179 -22.66 8.51 -9.35
CA ILE A 179 -22.29 7.80 -8.11
C ILE A 179 -21.38 8.68 -7.25
N ASP A 180 -21.52 8.57 -5.93
CA ASP A 180 -20.70 9.29 -4.96
C ASP A 180 -19.28 8.71 -4.81
N ASP A 181 -18.37 9.58 -4.39
CA ASP A 181 -16.95 9.29 -4.20
C ASP A 181 -16.63 8.09 -3.30
N ARG A 182 -17.48 7.79 -2.29
CA ARG A 182 -17.29 6.63 -1.41
C ARG A 182 -17.68 5.34 -2.16
N CYS A 183 -18.84 5.31 -2.81
CA CYS A 183 -19.27 4.18 -3.64
C CYS A 183 -18.34 3.90 -4.84
N LEU A 184 -17.78 4.93 -5.48
CA LEU A 184 -16.79 4.79 -6.56
C LEU A 184 -15.54 4.02 -6.10
N ARG A 185 -15.06 4.27 -4.88
CA ARG A 185 -13.94 3.54 -4.27
C ARG A 185 -14.30 2.07 -4.02
N SER A 186 -15.51 1.80 -3.49
CA SER A 186 -16.01 0.43 -3.28
C SER A 186 -16.06 -0.37 -4.59
N LEU A 187 -16.62 0.21 -5.66
CA LEU A 187 -16.72 -0.41 -6.98
C LEU A 187 -15.34 -0.73 -7.59
N ASN A 188 -14.37 0.16 -7.43
CA ASN A 188 -13.04 0.00 -8.02
C ASN A 188 -12.31 -1.27 -7.56
N GLY A 189 -12.53 -1.75 -6.33
CA GLY A 189 -11.97 -3.03 -5.85
C GLY A 189 -12.39 -4.21 -6.73
N SER A 190 -13.68 -4.32 -7.05
CA SER A 190 -14.21 -5.35 -7.94
C SER A 190 -13.78 -5.13 -9.40
N ARG A 191 -13.93 -3.90 -9.93
CA ARG A 191 -13.59 -3.56 -11.32
C ARG A 191 -12.13 -3.89 -11.65
N VAL A 192 -11.19 -3.51 -10.78
CA VAL A 192 -9.75 -3.78 -10.96
C VAL A 192 -9.44 -5.28 -10.92
N THR A 193 -10.13 -6.02 -10.05
CA THR A 193 -9.92 -7.46 -9.89
C THR A 193 -10.33 -8.23 -11.15
N ASP A 194 -11.52 -7.97 -11.68
CA ASP A 194 -12.02 -8.65 -12.88
C ASP A 194 -11.34 -8.18 -14.17
N GLU A 195 -11.01 -6.89 -14.32
CA GLU A 195 -10.19 -6.42 -15.45
C GLU A 195 -8.79 -7.06 -15.46
N MET A 196 -8.17 -7.27 -14.30
CA MET A 196 -6.87 -7.95 -14.22
C MET A 196 -6.96 -9.42 -14.64
N LEU A 197 -8.03 -10.13 -14.28
CA LEU A 197 -8.26 -11.51 -14.74
C LEU A 197 -8.52 -11.58 -16.25
N ARG A 198 -9.22 -10.59 -16.84
CA ARG A 198 -9.42 -10.46 -18.30
C ARG A 198 -8.12 -10.12 -19.06
N LEU A 199 -7.17 -9.46 -18.41
CA LEU A 199 -5.90 -8.98 -19.00
C LEU A 199 -4.74 -9.97 -18.85
N VAL A 200 -4.99 -11.17 -18.33
CA VAL A 200 -4.02 -12.26 -18.13
C VAL A 200 -4.27 -13.40 -19.14
N PRO A 201 -3.22 -13.91 -19.83
CA PRO A 201 -3.37 -14.97 -20.83
C PRO A 201 -3.57 -16.39 -20.26
N ASP A 202 -3.07 -16.66 -19.05
CA ASP A 202 -3.22 -17.94 -18.35
C ASP A 202 -3.47 -17.67 -16.85
N VAL A 203 -4.74 -17.83 -16.43
CA VAL A 203 -5.18 -17.56 -15.06
C VAL A 203 -4.63 -18.58 -14.04
N PRO A 204 -4.64 -19.91 -14.29
CA PRO A 204 -3.95 -20.88 -13.45
C PRO A 204 -2.48 -20.54 -13.18
N VAL A 205 -1.70 -20.23 -14.22
CA VAL A 205 -0.28 -19.91 -14.06
C VAL A 205 -0.09 -18.59 -13.30
N PHE A 206 -0.90 -17.57 -13.59
CA PHE A 206 -0.92 -16.31 -12.84
C PHE A 206 -1.20 -16.53 -11.35
N ARG A 207 -2.14 -17.41 -11.00
CA ARG A 207 -2.48 -17.72 -9.59
C ARG A 207 -1.29 -18.28 -8.82
N GLU A 208 -0.60 -19.29 -9.36
CA GLU A 208 0.55 -19.89 -8.66
C GLU A 208 1.78 -18.97 -8.63
N ALA A 209 1.98 -18.16 -9.69
CA ALA A 209 3.01 -17.13 -9.69
C ALA A 209 2.73 -16.05 -8.62
N LEU A 210 1.47 -15.63 -8.48
CA LEU A 210 1.07 -14.64 -7.48
C LEU A 210 1.08 -15.20 -6.05
N ARG A 211 0.70 -16.46 -5.81
CA ARG A 211 0.95 -17.13 -4.51
C ARG A 211 2.42 -17.11 -4.13
N THR A 212 3.30 -17.43 -5.08
CA THR A 212 4.76 -17.40 -4.88
C THR A 212 5.26 -16.01 -4.51
N ILE A 213 4.86 -14.98 -5.25
CA ILE A 213 5.28 -13.60 -4.99
C ILE A 213 4.68 -13.04 -3.70
N LYS A 214 3.42 -13.40 -3.33
CA LYS A 214 2.82 -13.06 -2.03
C LYS A 214 3.64 -13.65 -0.88
N LEU A 215 3.91 -14.96 -0.88
CA LEU A 215 4.72 -15.60 0.16
C LEU A 215 6.11 -14.97 0.25
N TRP A 216 6.79 -14.79 -0.89
CA TRP A 216 8.12 -14.19 -0.92
C TRP A 216 8.11 -12.77 -0.33
N ALA A 217 7.18 -11.91 -0.76
CA ALA A 217 7.10 -10.53 -0.27
C ALA A 217 6.77 -10.46 1.23
N GLN A 218 5.91 -11.35 1.74
CA GLN A 218 5.62 -11.48 3.17
C GLN A 218 6.85 -11.96 3.96
N GLN A 219 7.52 -13.05 3.53
CA GLN A 219 8.71 -13.57 4.21
C GLN A 219 9.86 -12.56 4.21
N ARG A 220 10.02 -11.77 3.14
CA ARG A 220 11.06 -10.72 3.03
C ARG A 220 10.67 -9.37 3.65
N ALA A 221 9.50 -9.26 4.29
CA ALA A 221 8.99 -8.04 4.93
C ALA A 221 8.88 -6.82 3.98
N ILE A 222 8.38 -7.05 2.76
CA ILE A 222 8.15 -6.03 1.72
C ILE A 222 6.70 -6.07 1.18
N TYR A 223 5.75 -6.49 2.02
CA TYR A 223 4.32 -6.53 1.74
C TYR A 223 3.60 -5.64 2.75
N GLY A 224 3.07 -4.49 2.31
CA GLY A 224 2.38 -3.54 3.20
C GLY A 224 2.32 -2.11 2.65
N ASN A 225 1.16 -1.70 2.14
CA ASN A 225 0.99 -0.38 1.51
C ASN A 225 1.01 0.80 2.49
N VAL A 226 0.63 0.60 3.75
CA VAL A 226 0.68 1.66 4.80
C VAL A 226 2.12 2.11 5.05
N MET A 227 3.04 1.14 5.18
CA MET A 227 4.48 1.35 5.38
C MET A 227 5.25 1.75 4.09
N GLY A 228 4.57 1.92 2.96
CA GLY A 228 5.20 2.34 1.69
C GLY A 228 5.76 1.20 0.82
N PHE A 229 5.42 -0.05 1.09
CA PHE A 229 5.73 -1.18 0.19
C PHE A 229 4.56 -1.50 -0.75
N CYS A 230 4.74 -2.44 -1.67
CA CYS A 230 3.64 -2.91 -2.51
C CYS A 230 2.60 -3.69 -1.67
N GLY A 231 1.32 -3.36 -1.86
CA GLY A 231 0.18 -4.14 -1.36
C GLY A 231 -0.24 -5.26 -2.32
N GLY A 232 -1.24 -6.08 -1.93
CA GLY A 232 -1.67 -7.26 -2.69
C GLY A 232 -2.03 -6.98 -4.15
N VAL A 233 -2.83 -5.93 -4.41
CA VAL A 233 -3.23 -5.54 -5.77
C VAL A 233 -2.03 -5.06 -6.60
N ALA A 234 -1.08 -4.34 -5.99
CA ALA A 234 0.15 -3.92 -6.67
C ALA A 234 1.00 -5.13 -7.08
N TRP A 235 1.21 -6.09 -6.18
CA TRP A 235 1.90 -7.36 -6.49
C TRP A 235 1.19 -8.15 -7.60
N ALA A 236 -0.14 -8.22 -7.56
CA ALA A 236 -0.93 -8.89 -8.58
C ALA A 236 -0.76 -8.24 -9.96
N MET A 237 -0.77 -6.91 -10.05
CA MET A 237 -0.54 -6.21 -11.32
C MET A 237 0.90 -6.39 -11.85
N LEU A 238 1.91 -6.47 -10.99
CA LEU A 238 3.27 -6.82 -11.43
C LEU A 238 3.34 -8.22 -12.03
N VAL A 239 2.71 -9.22 -11.39
CA VAL A 239 2.68 -10.60 -11.90
C VAL A 239 1.88 -10.67 -13.21
N ALA A 240 0.69 -10.05 -13.27
CA ALA A 240 -0.13 -9.99 -14.48
C ALA A 240 0.63 -9.36 -15.67
N ARG A 241 1.44 -8.31 -15.42
CA ARG A 241 2.25 -7.68 -16.48
C ARG A 241 3.33 -8.63 -17.01
N ILE A 242 3.91 -9.47 -16.17
CA ILE A 242 4.86 -10.48 -16.62
C ILE A 242 4.16 -11.62 -17.38
N CYS A 243 2.95 -12.03 -16.97
CA CYS A 243 2.13 -12.98 -17.72
C CYS A 243 1.83 -12.48 -19.15
N GLN A 244 1.45 -11.21 -19.31
CA GLN A 244 1.23 -10.59 -20.62
C GLN A 244 2.45 -10.67 -21.55
N LEU A 245 3.64 -10.44 -21.01
CA LEU A 245 4.88 -10.46 -21.79
C LEU A 245 5.31 -11.88 -22.20
N TYR A 246 4.76 -12.91 -21.55
CA TYR A 246 5.12 -14.33 -21.70
C TYR A 246 3.87 -15.25 -21.72
N PRO A 247 2.98 -15.10 -22.72
CA PRO A 247 1.64 -15.71 -22.72
C PRO A 247 1.61 -17.24 -22.88
N LYS A 248 2.76 -17.90 -23.00
CA LYS A 248 2.89 -19.37 -23.00
C LYS A 248 3.85 -19.88 -21.92
N GLY A 249 4.22 -19.06 -20.93
CA GLY A 249 5.06 -19.49 -19.82
C GLY A 249 4.29 -20.34 -18.80
N CYS A 250 4.90 -21.41 -18.31
CA CYS A 250 4.50 -22.09 -17.07
C CYS A 250 5.00 -21.35 -15.81
N VAL A 251 4.50 -21.70 -14.62
CA VAL A 251 4.75 -21.00 -13.33
C VAL A 251 6.23 -20.72 -13.06
N GLY A 252 7.08 -21.75 -13.08
CA GLY A 252 8.52 -21.62 -12.90
C GLY A 252 9.16 -20.73 -13.97
N SER A 253 8.66 -20.76 -15.20
CA SER A 253 9.11 -19.86 -16.27
C SER A 253 8.48 -18.45 -16.23
N ILE A 254 7.44 -18.18 -15.44
CA ILE A 254 6.98 -16.79 -15.21
C ILE A 254 7.82 -16.14 -14.12
N ILE A 255 8.09 -16.86 -13.03
CA ILE A 255 9.01 -16.43 -11.98
C ILE A 255 10.45 -16.32 -12.50
N SER A 256 10.83 -17.15 -13.48
CA SER A 256 12.22 -17.23 -13.96
C SER A 256 12.48 -16.86 -15.42
N ARG A 257 11.53 -16.68 -16.36
CA ARG A 257 11.87 -16.71 -17.81
C ARG A 257 11.41 -15.50 -18.65
N CYS A 258 11.86 -14.27 -18.35
CA CYS A 258 11.41 -13.02 -19.03
C CYS A 258 12.39 -11.95 -19.71
N VAL A 259 13.55 -12.24 -20.34
CA VAL A 259 14.35 -11.26 -21.19
C VAL A 259 15.14 -11.91 -22.35
N MET A 260 14.85 -11.48 -23.58
CA MET A 260 15.78 -11.02 -24.65
C MET A 260 14.90 -10.12 -25.53
N CYS A 261 15.04 -8.78 -25.52
CA CYS A 261 16.08 -8.01 -26.22
C CYS A 261 16.12 -6.56 -25.69
N PHE A 262 16.99 -5.72 -26.29
CA PHE A 262 17.36 -4.36 -25.86
C PHE A 262 18.11 -4.33 -24.51
N GLN A 263 19.30 -3.73 -24.39
CA GLN A 263 20.11 -3.04 -25.41
C GLN A 263 21.61 -3.09 -25.08
N LEU A 264 22.39 -3.79 -25.92
CA LEU A 264 23.83 -3.59 -26.11
C LEU A 264 24.29 -4.32 -27.38
N ARG A 265 24.83 -3.59 -28.37
CA ARG A 265 25.61 -4.19 -29.46
C ARG A 265 27.00 -4.58 -28.91
N HIS A 266 27.59 -5.63 -29.45
CA HIS A 266 28.94 -6.14 -29.12
C HIS A 266 29.18 -6.71 -27.71
N VAL A 267 28.64 -7.90 -27.43
CA VAL A 267 29.49 -9.07 -27.10
C VAL A 267 28.94 -10.30 -27.83
N ARG A 268 29.80 -11.02 -28.57
CA ARG A 268 29.50 -12.36 -29.12
C ARG A 268 30.14 -13.41 -28.21
N SER A 269 29.38 -14.39 -27.70
CA SER A 269 29.79 -15.81 -27.51
C SER A 269 28.74 -16.65 -26.78
N SER A 270 28.67 -17.94 -27.11
CA SER A 270 27.92 -19.04 -26.46
C SER A 270 26.37 -19.05 -26.56
N PRO A 271 25.75 -20.06 -27.21
CA PRO A 271 24.29 -20.15 -27.40
C PRO A 271 23.57 -21.05 -26.37
N THR A 272 23.78 -20.82 -25.06
CA THR A 272 23.05 -21.57 -24.01
C THR A 272 22.61 -20.62 -22.88
N GLY A 273 21.41 -20.04 -22.99
CA GLY A 273 20.97 -18.97 -22.07
C GLY A 273 19.45 -18.73 -22.05
N SER A 274 18.73 -19.56 -21.30
CA SER A 274 17.38 -19.25 -20.79
C SER A 274 17.44 -18.92 -19.29
N LEU A 275 16.36 -18.35 -18.73
CA LEU A 275 16.07 -18.24 -17.28
C LEU A 275 16.90 -17.22 -16.46
N ARG A 276 16.24 -16.16 -15.93
CA ARG A 276 16.56 -15.23 -14.80
C ARG A 276 15.42 -14.30 -14.28
N ARG A 277 14.28 -14.15 -14.99
CA ARG A 277 13.82 -12.79 -15.35
C ARG A 277 12.51 -12.10 -14.79
N PHE A 278 11.68 -12.60 -13.86
CA PHE A 278 10.68 -11.70 -13.18
C PHE A 278 11.41 -10.63 -12.38
N PHE A 279 12.29 -11.10 -11.50
CA PHE A 279 13.08 -10.27 -10.60
C PHE A 279 14.05 -9.34 -11.34
N ILE A 280 14.63 -9.79 -12.46
CA ILE A 280 15.45 -8.93 -13.31
C ILE A 280 14.63 -7.83 -13.99
N ILE A 281 13.42 -8.09 -14.51
CA ILE A 281 12.59 -6.99 -15.04
C ILE A 281 12.36 -5.93 -13.97
N MET A 282 11.92 -6.30 -12.76
CA MET A 282 11.60 -5.33 -11.71
C MET A 282 12.84 -4.62 -11.14
N HIS A 283 14.01 -5.26 -11.19
CA HIS A 283 15.31 -4.66 -10.82
C HIS A 283 15.90 -3.74 -11.90
N GLN A 284 15.70 -4.05 -13.18
CA GLN A 284 16.20 -3.26 -14.33
C GLN A 284 15.17 -2.25 -14.86
N TRP A 285 13.93 -2.25 -14.33
CA TRP A 285 12.87 -1.35 -14.75
C TRP A 285 13.30 0.11 -14.55
N GLN A 286 13.08 0.93 -15.57
CA GLN A 286 13.51 2.33 -15.60
C GLN A 286 12.52 3.21 -14.82
N TRP A 287 12.43 2.99 -13.51
CA TRP A 287 11.63 3.79 -12.58
C TRP A 287 12.01 5.28 -12.71
N PRO A 288 11.06 6.22 -12.83
CA PRO A 288 9.62 6.09 -12.52
C PRO A 288 8.72 5.78 -13.74
N ALA A 289 9.17 5.07 -14.78
CA ALA A 289 8.28 4.63 -15.86
C ALA A 289 7.12 3.76 -15.29
N PRO A 290 5.86 3.93 -15.76
CA PRO A 290 4.71 3.25 -15.17
C PRO A 290 4.53 1.82 -15.67
N VAL A 291 4.16 0.93 -14.76
CA VAL A 291 3.65 -0.41 -15.09
C VAL A 291 2.16 -0.29 -15.44
N LEU A 292 1.83 -0.56 -16.71
CA LEU A 292 0.47 -0.51 -17.27
C LEU A 292 0.06 -1.91 -17.76
N LEU A 293 -1.16 -2.35 -17.44
CA LEU A 293 -1.75 -3.61 -17.96
C LEU A 293 -2.57 -3.41 -19.23
N LYS A 294 -3.14 -2.23 -19.45
CA LYS A 294 -3.77 -1.79 -20.71
C LYS A 294 -3.50 -0.29 -20.91
N PRO A 295 -3.75 0.29 -22.09
CA PRO A 295 -3.72 1.74 -22.26
C PRO A 295 -4.67 2.42 -21.25
N ILE A 296 -4.32 3.61 -20.79
CA ILE A 296 -5.20 4.38 -19.91
C ILE A 296 -6.37 4.89 -20.75
N GLU A 297 -7.59 4.53 -20.37
CA GLU A 297 -8.82 4.87 -21.08
C GLU A 297 -9.38 6.21 -20.56
N GLU A 298 -9.87 7.06 -21.48
CA GLU A 298 -10.65 8.25 -21.14
C GLU A 298 -12.12 7.85 -21.01
N GLY A 299 -12.65 7.88 -19.78
CA GLY A 299 -14.03 7.52 -19.47
C GLY A 299 -14.99 8.71 -19.33
N PRO A 300 -16.29 8.46 -19.07
CA PRO A 300 -17.38 9.44 -19.25
C PRO A 300 -17.50 10.49 -18.13
N LEU A 301 -16.53 10.62 -17.22
CA LEU A 301 -16.57 11.51 -16.05
C LEU A 301 -15.32 12.37 -15.93
N GLN A 302 -15.48 13.58 -15.39
CA GLN A 302 -14.38 14.52 -15.11
C GLN A 302 -13.63 14.16 -13.81
N VAL A 303 -13.39 12.87 -13.57
CA VAL A 303 -12.65 12.36 -12.40
C VAL A 303 -11.14 12.34 -12.66
N ARG A 304 -10.35 12.44 -11.59
CA ARG A 304 -8.88 12.47 -11.66
C ARG A 304 -8.27 11.11 -12.03
N VAL A 305 -8.03 10.89 -13.32
CA VAL A 305 -7.22 9.78 -13.83
C VAL A 305 -5.72 10.08 -13.63
N TRP A 306 -4.90 9.06 -13.33
CA TRP A 306 -3.45 9.21 -13.12
C TRP A 306 -2.76 9.77 -14.37
N ASN A 307 -2.13 10.94 -14.25
CA ASN A 307 -1.44 11.61 -15.35
C ASN A 307 -0.25 12.46 -14.86
N PRO A 308 1.00 11.98 -14.98
CA PRO A 308 2.19 12.70 -14.49
C PRO A 308 2.59 13.91 -15.35
N LYS A 309 1.98 14.08 -16.54
CA LYS A 309 2.14 15.32 -17.32
C LYS A 309 1.35 16.44 -16.65
N LEU A 310 0.07 16.20 -16.34
CA LEU A 310 -0.84 17.19 -15.76
C LEU A 310 -0.61 17.41 -14.25
N TYR A 311 -0.47 16.34 -13.46
CA TYR A 311 -0.46 16.44 -12.00
C TYR A 311 0.95 16.29 -11.42
N PRO A 312 1.50 17.30 -10.72
CA PRO A 312 2.82 17.20 -10.07
C PRO A 312 2.91 16.10 -9.01
N SER A 313 1.80 15.75 -8.34
CA SER A 313 1.71 14.63 -7.40
C SER A 313 1.83 13.27 -8.08
N ASP A 314 1.30 13.11 -9.29
CA ASP A 314 1.48 11.87 -10.05
C ASP A 314 2.91 11.72 -10.60
N ARG A 315 3.57 12.86 -10.84
CA ARG A 315 4.96 12.95 -11.31
C ARG A 315 5.98 12.60 -10.23
N SER A 316 5.64 12.71 -8.95
CA SER A 316 6.54 12.36 -7.83
C SER A 316 6.46 10.89 -7.40
N HIS A 317 5.55 10.09 -7.97
CA HIS A 317 5.46 8.65 -7.72
C HIS A 317 6.75 7.93 -8.12
N ARG A 318 7.40 7.24 -7.17
CA ARG A 318 8.70 6.58 -7.36
C ARG A 318 8.63 5.29 -8.18
N MET A 319 7.62 4.46 -7.92
CA MET A 319 7.41 3.18 -8.61
C MET A 319 5.94 3.04 -9.06
N PRO A 320 5.46 3.83 -10.04
CA PRO A 320 4.04 3.85 -10.39
C PRO A 320 3.57 2.54 -11.03
N ILE A 321 2.59 1.89 -10.39
CA ILE A 321 1.87 0.72 -10.88
C ILE A 321 0.39 1.12 -10.96
N ILE A 322 -0.18 1.06 -12.15
CA ILE A 322 -1.45 1.75 -12.46
C ILE A 322 -2.59 0.75 -12.64
N THR A 323 -3.73 1.02 -11.99
CA THR A 323 -4.92 0.16 -12.07
C THR A 323 -5.50 0.13 -13.49
N PRO A 324 -5.86 -1.06 -14.03
CA PRO A 324 -6.40 -1.18 -15.38
C PRO A 324 -7.78 -0.55 -15.52
N ALA A 325 -8.67 -0.76 -14.55
CA ALA A 325 -10.02 -0.20 -14.60
C ALA A 325 -10.00 1.33 -14.47
N TYR A 326 -10.88 1.99 -15.21
CA TYR A 326 -11.15 3.42 -15.08
C TYR A 326 -11.97 3.70 -13.80
N PRO A 327 -11.70 4.82 -13.08
CA PRO A 327 -10.57 5.74 -13.30
C PRO A 327 -9.23 5.14 -12.85
N SER A 328 -8.24 5.15 -13.74
CA SER A 328 -6.93 4.56 -13.47
C SER A 328 -6.15 5.34 -12.41
N MET A 329 -5.68 4.66 -11.38
CA MET A 329 -4.98 5.23 -10.21
C MET A 329 -3.65 4.52 -9.95
N CYS A 330 -2.73 5.18 -9.23
CA CYS A 330 -1.47 4.58 -8.81
C CYS A 330 -1.65 3.80 -7.50
N SER A 331 -1.51 2.47 -7.53
CA SER A 331 -1.59 1.60 -6.34
C SER A 331 -0.35 1.65 -5.44
N THR A 332 0.66 2.44 -5.81
CA THR A 332 1.98 2.55 -5.15
C THR A 332 2.39 4.00 -4.87
N HIS A 333 1.40 4.91 -4.75
CA HIS A 333 1.60 6.31 -4.36
C HIS A 333 2.30 6.49 -2.99
N ASN A 334 2.30 5.44 -2.15
CA ASN A 334 2.98 5.44 -0.85
C ASN A 334 4.49 5.08 -0.93
N VAL A 335 5.04 4.68 -2.09
CA VAL A 335 6.45 4.25 -2.19
C VAL A 335 7.41 5.44 -2.03
N THR A 336 8.28 5.35 -1.02
CA THR A 336 9.33 6.31 -0.67
C THR A 336 10.67 5.97 -1.35
N LEU A 337 11.71 6.78 -1.16
CA LEU A 337 13.03 6.48 -1.73
C LEU A 337 13.67 5.24 -1.07
N SER A 338 13.57 5.10 0.24
CA SER A 338 14.11 3.96 0.99
C SER A 338 13.39 2.67 0.63
N THR A 339 12.06 2.68 0.63
CA THR A 339 11.24 1.50 0.30
C THR A 339 11.45 1.05 -1.15
N GLN A 340 11.62 1.99 -2.09
CA GLN A 340 12.08 1.68 -3.46
C GLN A 340 13.45 0.96 -3.46
N GLN A 341 14.46 1.49 -2.76
CA GLN A 341 15.78 0.85 -2.69
C GLN A 341 15.74 -0.55 -2.06
N ILE A 342 14.93 -0.74 -1.01
CA ILE A 342 14.74 -2.03 -0.34
C ILE A 342 14.11 -3.05 -1.29
N MET A 343 13.03 -2.70 -1.98
CA MET A 343 12.41 -3.57 -2.99
C MET A 343 13.37 -3.89 -4.13
N THR A 344 14.14 -2.90 -4.61
CA THR A 344 15.14 -3.08 -5.68
C THR A 344 16.27 -4.04 -5.27
N ALA A 345 16.68 -4.02 -4.01
CA ALA A 345 17.70 -4.91 -3.44
C ALA A 345 17.17 -6.34 -3.21
N GLU A 346 15.94 -6.50 -2.70
CA GLU A 346 15.31 -7.81 -2.52
C GLU A 346 14.94 -8.45 -3.87
N PHE A 347 14.55 -7.67 -4.90
CA PHE A 347 14.44 -8.15 -6.28
C PHE A 347 15.78 -8.73 -6.76
N LYS A 348 16.90 -8.02 -6.56
CA LYS A 348 18.22 -8.55 -6.94
C LYS A 348 18.55 -9.86 -6.20
N ARG A 349 18.39 -9.90 -4.86
CA ARG A 349 18.59 -11.12 -4.06
C ARG A 349 17.77 -12.29 -4.62
N ALA A 350 16.52 -12.05 -4.98
CA ALA A 350 15.62 -13.07 -5.48
C ALA A 350 16.00 -13.56 -6.89
N ALA A 351 16.47 -12.68 -7.78
CA ALA A 351 17.05 -13.10 -9.07
C ALA A 351 18.26 -14.02 -8.86
N ASP A 352 19.22 -13.59 -8.01
CA ASP A 352 20.45 -14.34 -7.71
C ASP A 352 20.19 -15.72 -7.07
N ILE A 353 19.03 -15.92 -6.43
CA ILE A 353 18.59 -17.21 -5.88
C ILE A 353 17.87 -18.05 -6.94
N VAL A 354 16.95 -17.46 -7.72
CA VAL A 354 16.21 -18.18 -8.77
C VAL A 354 17.17 -18.73 -9.83
N ASP A 355 18.20 -17.98 -10.24
CA ASP A 355 19.25 -18.47 -11.14
C ASP A 355 19.90 -19.75 -10.62
N LYS A 356 20.25 -19.80 -9.33
CA LYS A 356 20.85 -20.98 -8.69
C LYS A 356 19.89 -22.15 -8.62
N VAL A 357 18.62 -21.92 -8.28
CA VAL A 357 17.58 -22.97 -8.25
C VAL A 357 17.44 -23.63 -9.63
N PHE A 358 17.46 -22.86 -10.71
CA PHE A 358 17.36 -23.41 -12.06
C PHE A 358 18.62 -24.19 -12.50
N VAL A 359 19.81 -23.73 -12.12
CA VAL A 359 21.07 -24.49 -12.25
C VAL A 359 21.08 -25.74 -11.35
N GLY A 360 20.25 -25.79 -10.30
CA GLY A 360 20.17 -26.90 -9.35
C GLY A 360 21.13 -26.78 -8.16
N SER A 361 21.72 -25.60 -7.95
CA SER A 361 22.69 -25.31 -6.88
C SER A 361 22.07 -24.63 -5.64
N ALA A 362 20.75 -24.45 -5.62
CA ALA A 362 19.98 -23.89 -4.50
C ALA A 362 18.57 -24.52 -4.43
N LYS A 363 17.88 -24.36 -3.29
CA LYS A 363 16.48 -24.81 -3.08
C LYS A 363 15.50 -23.64 -3.01
N TRP A 364 14.23 -23.89 -3.35
CA TRP A 364 13.16 -22.89 -3.24
C TRP A 364 12.99 -22.33 -1.83
N SER A 365 13.25 -23.13 -0.79
CA SER A 365 13.28 -22.70 0.60
C SER A 365 14.25 -21.53 0.90
N GLU A 366 15.29 -21.30 0.08
CA GLU A 366 16.19 -20.14 0.18
C GLU A 366 15.53 -18.83 -0.26
N LEU A 367 14.66 -18.88 -1.29
CA LEU A 367 13.89 -17.74 -1.75
C LEU A 367 12.95 -17.27 -0.63
N PHE A 368 12.27 -18.23 0.00
CA PHE A 368 11.32 -18.06 1.10
C PHE A 368 11.97 -18.04 2.50
N GLN A 369 13.27 -17.73 2.60
CA GLN A 369 13.92 -17.46 3.89
C GLN A 369 13.34 -16.18 4.51
N PRO A 370 12.89 -16.22 5.78
CA PRO A 370 12.42 -15.05 6.50
C PRO A 370 13.42 -13.89 6.52
N HIS A 371 12.91 -12.68 6.68
CA HIS A 371 13.69 -11.45 6.71
C HIS A 371 14.74 -11.45 7.83
N ASP A 372 15.88 -10.84 7.52
CA ASP A 372 16.99 -10.62 8.44
C ASP A 372 16.89 -9.27 9.18
N PHE A 373 15.76 -8.55 9.06
CA PHE A 373 15.53 -7.17 9.52
C PHE A 373 16.23 -6.80 10.84
N PHE A 374 15.92 -7.47 11.94
CA PHE A 374 16.45 -7.19 13.29
C PHE A 374 17.96 -7.51 13.46
N SER A 375 18.58 -8.21 12.51
CA SER A 375 20.03 -8.45 12.42
C SER A 375 20.73 -7.64 11.30
N LYS A 376 19.96 -6.88 10.50
CA LYS A 376 20.43 -6.19 9.29
C LYS A 376 20.98 -4.79 9.60
N TYR A 377 20.41 -4.10 10.58
CA TYR A 377 20.80 -2.75 11.00
C TYR A 377 21.48 -2.75 12.36
N ARG A 378 22.41 -1.80 12.57
CA ARG A 378 23.08 -1.57 13.88
C ARG A 378 22.21 -0.74 14.83
N TYR A 379 21.30 0.07 14.27
CA TYR A 379 20.47 1.02 15.00
C TYR A 379 19.03 0.96 14.46
N TYR A 380 18.08 1.15 15.36
CA TYR A 380 16.65 1.19 15.05
C TYR A 380 16.01 2.38 15.74
N LEU A 381 14.96 2.89 15.11
CA LEU A 381 13.97 3.75 15.75
C LEU A 381 12.82 2.86 16.24
N GLN A 382 12.55 2.86 17.53
CA GLN A 382 11.35 2.25 18.11
C GLN A 382 10.28 3.33 18.25
N ILE A 383 9.05 3.04 17.83
CA ILE A 383 7.90 3.93 17.97
C ILE A 383 6.85 3.14 18.75
N THR A 384 6.55 3.56 19.98
CA THR A 384 5.54 2.91 20.82
C THR A 384 4.36 3.85 21.02
N ALA A 385 3.17 3.39 20.67
CA ALA A 385 1.89 4.02 20.97
C ALA A 385 1.21 3.26 22.12
N SER A 386 0.69 3.97 23.12
CA SER A 386 0.03 3.37 24.28
C SER A 386 -1.31 4.01 24.59
N SER A 387 -2.20 3.24 25.22
CA SER A 387 -3.44 3.76 25.82
C SER A 387 -4.02 2.82 26.88
N GLY A 388 -4.99 3.32 27.66
CA GLY A 388 -5.66 2.57 28.74
C GLY A 388 -6.83 1.68 28.33
N SER A 389 -7.18 1.58 27.04
CA SER A 389 -8.33 0.78 26.56
C SER A 389 -8.05 0.14 25.20
N ALA A 390 -8.58 -1.08 24.98
CA ALA A 390 -8.40 -1.83 23.73
C ALA A 390 -9.00 -1.10 22.51
N ASP A 391 -10.24 -0.60 22.62
CA ASP A 391 -10.95 0.09 21.54
C ASP A 391 -10.28 1.42 21.16
N VAL A 392 -9.71 2.08 22.16
CA VAL A 392 -8.90 3.30 21.98
C VAL A 392 -7.58 2.94 21.32
N GLN A 393 -6.89 1.88 21.79
CA GLN A 393 -5.63 1.44 21.23
C GLN A 393 -5.76 1.07 19.76
N LEU A 394 -6.82 0.38 19.34
CA LEU A 394 -7.04 -0.01 17.94
C LEU A 394 -7.11 1.22 17.01
N LYS A 395 -7.82 2.27 17.43
CA LYS A 395 -7.95 3.53 16.68
C LYS A 395 -6.66 4.36 16.72
N TRP A 396 -6.01 4.40 17.89
CA TRP A 396 -4.78 5.16 18.12
C TRP A 396 -3.57 4.56 17.39
N SER A 397 -3.37 3.24 17.48
CA SER A 397 -2.25 2.55 16.83
C SER A 397 -2.35 2.61 15.31
N GLY A 398 -3.54 2.43 14.72
CA GLY A 398 -3.79 2.62 13.29
C GLY A 398 -3.57 4.08 12.85
N THR A 399 -3.95 5.04 13.69
CA THR A 399 -3.66 6.46 13.45
C THR A 399 -2.15 6.71 13.42
N VAL A 400 -1.40 6.20 14.40
CA VAL A 400 0.08 6.28 14.45
C VAL A 400 0.70 5.62 13.22
N GLU A 401 0.27 4.39 12.87
CA GLU A 401 0.75 3.63 11.72
C GLU A 401 0.62 4.44 10.41
N SER A 402 -0.55 5.04 10.18
CA SER A 402 -0.83 5.86 9.00
C SER A 402 0.16 7.03 8.80
N ARG A 403 0.80 7.49 9.89
CA ARG A 403 1.77 8.59 9.88
C ARG A 403 3.23 8.13 9.82
N ILE A 404 3.56 6.85 10.09
CA ILE A 404 4.96 6.35 10.09
C ILE A 404 5.65 6.60 8.75
N ARG A 405 4.92 6.43 7.64
CA ARG A 405 5.41 6.76 6.30
C ARG A 405 5.87 8.22 6.15
N GLN A 406 5.22 9.16 6.84
CA GLN A 406 5.61 10.58 6.82
C GLN A 406 6.91 10.81 7.61
N LEU A 407 7.13 10.07 8.70
CA LEU A 407 8.41 10.06 9.41
C LEU A 407 9.53 9.48 8.54
N VAL A 408 9.30 8.36 7.83
CA VAL A 408 10.26 7.81 6.85
C VAL A 408 10.60 8.85 5.78
N MET A 409 9.59 9.52 5.21
CA MET A 409 9.80 10.60 4.23
C MET A 409 10.57 11.80 4.79
N LYS A 410 10.43 12.15 6.09
CA LYS A 410 11.25 13.21 6.71
C LYS A 410 12.67 12.73 7.07
N LEU A 411 12.86 11.45 7.41
CA LEU A 411 14.18 10.84 7.66
C LEU A 411 15.01 10.75 6.37
N GLU A 412 14.38 10.59 5.21
CA GLU A 412 15.03 10.57 3.88
C GLU A 412 15.71 11.90 3.48
N TYR A 413 15.50 12.99 4.23
CA TYR A 413 16.19 14.28 4.06
C TYR A 413 17.34 14.51 5.06
N VAL A 414 17.72 13.51 5.87
CA VAL A 414 18.84 13.62 6.83
C VAL A 414 20.11 13.11 6.18
N ASP A 415 21.01 14.00 5.74
CA ASP A 415 22.20 13.70 4.90
C ASP A 415 23.10 12.55 5.39
N THR A 416 23.11 12.25 6.69
CA THR A 416 23.93 11.17 7.28
C THR A 416 23.26 9.79 7.26
N LEU A 417 22.00 9.72 6.85
CA LEU A 417 21.14 8.53 6.83
C LEU A 417 20.93 8.09 5.38
N LEU A 418 21.45 6.91 5.02
CA LEU A 418 21.37 6.35 3.67
C LEU A 418 20.03 5.63 3.39
N LEU A 419 19.39 5.11 4.44
CA LEU A 419 18.16 4.32 4.33
C LEU A 419 17.37 4.33 5.65
N ALA A 420 16.06 4.57 5.56
CA ALA A 420 15.09 4.33 6.63
C ALA A 420 14.17 3.17 6.23
N HIS A 421 14.30 2.02 6.89
CA HIS A 421 13.53 0.80 6.59
C HIS A 421 12.39 0.61 7.61
N PRO A 422 11.14 1.03 7.33
CA PRO A 422 10.00 0.72 8.21
C PRO A 422 9.69 -0.78 8.18
N PHE A 423 9.46 -1.39 9.34
CA PHE A 423 9.04 -2.79 9.42
C PHE A 423 7.54 -2.92 9.12
N VAL A 424 7.14 -3.99 8.41
CA VAL A 424 5.76 -4.16 7.91
C VAL A 424 4.77 -4.76 8.92
N LYS A 425 5.15 -4.90 10.19
CA LYS A 425 4.26 -5.36 11.27
C LYS A 425 4.43 -4.53 12.52
N SER A 426 3.32 -4.34 13.23
CA SER A 426 3.29 -3.94 14.63
C SER A 426 3.72 -5.09 15.56
N PHE A 427 4.02 -4.75 16.80
CA PHE A 427 4.10 -5.65 17.95
C PHE A 427 3.12 -5.14 19.01
N ASP A 428 1.96 -5.77 19.06
CA ASP A 428 0.89 -5.45 20.00
C ASP A 428 1.05 -6.24 21.30
N ARG A 429 0.88 -5.55 22.44
CA ARG A 429 1.11 -6.08 23.79
C ARG A 429 0.15 -5.45 24.79
N VAL A 430 -0.48 -6.30 25.58
CA VAL A 430 -1.20 -5.94 26.82
C VAL A 430 -0.23 -6.11 27.98
N ASN A 431 -0.20 -5.17 28.94
CA ASN A 431 0.68 -5.26 30.11
C ASN A 431 -0.08 -4.83 31.38
N TYR A 432 0.03 -5.63 32.44
CA TYR A 432 -0.73 -5.47 33.68
C TYR A 432 0.14 -4.78 34.75
N CYS A 433 -0.17 -3.51 35.04
CA CYS A 433 0.60 -2.66 35.93
C CYS A 433 -0.13 -2.53 37.28
N ILE A 434 0.60 -2.55 38.40
CA ILE A 434 0.01 -2.45 39.76
C ILE A 434 0.17 -1.02 40.30
N ASN A 435 1.24 -0.32 39.93
CA ASN A 435 1.52 1.05 40.36
C ASN A 435 1.47 2.03 39.18
N GLU A 436 1.16 3.31 39.43
CA GLU A 436 1.26 4.39 38.43
C GLU A 436 2.65 4.49 37.81
N GLU A 437 3.72 4.24 38.58
CA GLU A 437 5.09 4.26 38.05
C GLU A 437 5.32 3.20 36.97
N GLU A 438 4.69 2.03 37.13
CA GLU A 438 4.74 0.95 36.13
C GLU A 438 3.87 1.29 34.92
N GLN A 439 2.67 1.84 35.13
CA GLN A 439 1.83 2.34 34.03
C GLN A 439 2.57 3.40 33.21
N ARG A 440 3.25 4.34 33.88
CA ARG A 440 4.05 5.40 33.28
C ARG A 440 5.24 4.82 32.51
N ALA A 441 5.97 3.86 33.10
CA ALA A 441 7.08 3.16 32.45
C ALA A 441 6.63 2.40 31.18
N VAL A 442 5.56 1.61 31.27
CA VAL A 442 5.00 0.88 30.12
C VAL A 442 4.49 1.83 29.04
N SER A 443 3.84 2.93 29.42
CA SER A 443 3.32 3.93 28.48
C SER A 443 4.42 4.65 27.71
N ILE A 444 5.60 4.85 28.31
CA ILE A 444 6.77 5.35 27.59
C ILE A 444 7.48 4.27 26.74
N GLY A 445 7.07 3.00 26.84
CA GLY A 445 7.64 1.84 26.14
C GLY A 445 8.78 1.13 26.88
N GLU A 446 8.97 1.42 28.17
CA GLU A 446 9.91 0.75 29.08
C GLU A 446 9.13 -0.27 29.92
N VAL A 447 9.03 -1.52 29.47
CA VAL A 447 8.38 -2.58 30.26
C VAL A 447 9.38 -3.16 31.26
N PRO A 448 9.17 -3.04 32.59
CA PRO A 448 10.02 -3.70 33.58
C PRO A 448 9.90 -5.22 33.48
N ALA A 449 11.00 -5.95 33.70
CA ALA A 449 11.02 -7.42 33.62
C ALA A 449 10.13 -8.13 34.67
N ALA A 450 9.58 -7.39 35.64
CA ALA A 450 8.52 -7.86 36.53
C ALA A 450 7.13 -7.79 35.85
N VAL A 451 6.82 -6.67 35.18
CA VAL A 451 5.57 -6.48 34.43
C VAL A 451 5.50 -7.39 33.21
N ASP A 452 6.63 -7.60 32.53
CA ASP A 452 6.77 -8.48 31.35
C ASP A 452 6.39 -9.96 31.60
N LYS A 453 6.22 -10.34 32.88
CA LYS A 453 5.85 -11.69 33.32
C LYS A 453 4.49 -11.79 34.03
N ARG A 454 3.81 -10.66 34.26
CA ARG A 454 2.50 -10.65 34.93
C ARG A 454 1.37 -10.98 33.97
N THR A 455 0.34 -11.57 34.54
CA THR A 455 -0.92 -11.94 33.92
C THR A 455 -2.05 -11.08 34.46
N GLU A 456 -3.25 -11.22 33.88
CA GLU A 456 -4.46 -10.57 34.37
C GLU A 456 -4.82 -10.95 35.82
N GLN A 457 -4.39 -12.15 36.27
CA GLN A 457 -4.62 -12.65 37.63
C GLN A 457 -3.75 -11.93 38.68
N ASP A 458 -2.72 -11.21 38.26
CA ASP A 458 -1.82 -10.44 39.13
C ASP A 458 -2.31 -8.98 39.37
N LEU A 459 -3.46 -8.59 38.81
CA LEU A 459 -4.09 -7.29 39.07
C LEU A 459 -4.71 -7.22 40.47
N ILE A 460 -4.43 -6.14 41.19
CA ILE A 460 -5.08 -5.82 42.46
C ILE A 460 -6.28 -4.91 42.17
N ALA A 461 -7.49 -5.35 42.53
CA ALA A 461 -8.70 -4.57 42.31
C ALA A 461 -8.63 -3.20 43.02
N GLY A 462 -8.63 -2.12 42.24
CA GLY A 462 -8.48 -0.74 42.74
C GLY A 462 -7.03 -0.25 42.88
N GLN A 463 -6.02 -1.01 42.45
CA GLN A 463 -4.62 -0.55 42.37
C GLN A 463 -4.02 -0.91 41.01
N GLY A 464 -3.64 0.12 40.25
CA GLY A 464 -3.04 -0.04 38.92
C GLY A 464 -4.08 -0.18 37.81
N GLY A 465 -3.74 -0.93 36.76
CA GLY A 465 -4.57 -1.10 35.57
C GLY A 465 -3.80 -1.57 34.33
N THR A 466 -4.56 -1.87 33.28
CA THR A 466 -4.06 -2.44 32.03
C THR A 466 -3.59 -1.38 31.06
N VAL A 467 -2.35 -1.49 30.56
CA VAL A 467 -1.81 -0.59 29.52
C VAL A 467 -1.61 -1.37 28.23
N TYR A 468 -2.36 -0.97 27.20
CA TYR A 468 -2.27 -1.49 25.85
C TYR A 468 -1.14 -0.74 25.11
N THR A 469 -0.31 -1.47 24.39
CA THR A 469 0.87 -0.92 23.71
C THR A 469 1.05 -1.54 22.33
N THR A 470 1.31 -0.70 21.32
CA THR A 470 1.63 -1.12 19.96
C THR A 470 2.98 -0.53 19.59
N THR A 471 3.94 -1.39 19.24
CA THR A 471 5.30 -0.97 18.91
C THR A 471 5.65 -1.24 17.45
N PHE A 472 6.22 -0.23 16.78
CA PHE A 472 6.71 -0.28 15.41
C PHE A 472 8.23 -0.02 15.39
N TYR A 473 8.91 -0.48 14.34
CA TYR A 473 10.36 -0.33 14.18
C TYR A 473 10.75 0.23 12.82
N ILE A 474 11.76 1.12 12.79
CA ILE A 474 12.44 1.57 11.57
C ILE A 474 13.93 1.23 11.69
N GLY A 475 14.46 0.39 10.80
CA GLY A 475 15.90 0.10 10.71
C GLY A 475 16.65 1.25 10.05
N LEU A 476 17.74 1.71 10.67
CA LEU A 476 18.48 2.90 10.21
C LEU A 476 19.84 2.51 9.63
N GLN A 477 20.08 2.82 8.36
CA GLN A 477 21.39 2.68 7.72
C GLN A 477 22.12 4.02 7.71
N ILE A 478 23.00 4.23 8.68
CA ILE A 478 23.85 5.42 8.77
C ILE A 478 25.07 5.24 7.85
N GLU A 479 25.50 6.31 7.19
CA GLU A 479 26.71 6.29 6.36
C GLU A 479 27.97 5.98 7.19
N ARG A 480 28.88 5.15 6.65
CA ARG A 480 30.19 4.88 7.26
C ARG A 480 31.05 6.15 7.25
N LYS A 481 31.78 6.38 8.34
CA LYS A 481 32.68 7.53 8.48
C LYS A 481 33.83 7.48 7.46
N PRO A 482 34.15 8.59 6.76
CA PRO A 482 35.34 8.68 5.91
C PRO A 482 36.64 8.40 6.69
N ALA A 483 37.61 7.76 6.04
CA ALA A 483 38.88 7.39 6.66
C ALA A 483 39.76 8.62 6.91
N GLY A 484 39.77 9.13 8.14
CA GLY A 484 40.61 10.24 8.58
C GLY A 484 39.92 11.20 9.55
N ASP A 485 38.60 11.31 9.48
CA ASP A 485 37.81 12.18 10.35
C ASP A 485 37.79 11.67 11.81
N LYS A 486 37.97 12.59 12.77
CA LYS A 486 38.05 12.34 14.21
C LYS A 486 36.90 12.93 15.03
N GLY A 487 35.97 13.69 14.44
CA GLY A 487 34.82 14.26 15.19
C GLY A 487 33.78 13.21 15.62
N PRO A 488 33.01 13.41 16.71
CA PRO A 488 31.88 12.56 17.06
C PRO A 488 30.72 12.77 16.07
N ARG A 489 30.25 11.69 15.41
CA ARG A 489 29.20 11.81 14.38
C ARG A 489 27.81 11.76 15.00
N LYS A 490 27.36 12.88 15.55
CA LYS A 490 25.98 13.02 16.07
C LYS A 490 24.97 12.97 14.91
N LEU A 491 24.29 11.83 14.76
CA LEU A 491 23.04 11.76 13.98
C LEU A 491 21.98 12.56 14.74
N ASP A 492 21.50 13.66 14.15
CA ASP A 492 20.38 14.41 14.71
C ASP A 492 19.09 14.13 13.93
N ILE A 493 18.21 13.35 14.55
CA ILE A 493 16.86 13.05 14.07
C ILE A 493 15.79 13.74 14.90
N SER A 494 16.15 14.67 15.80
CA SER A 494 15.18 15.30 16.70
C SER A 494 14.12 16.12 15.95
N TYR A 495 14.48 16.79 14.85
CA TYR A 495 13.51 17.47 13.99
C TYR A 495 12.46 16.51 13.39
N PRO A 496 12.82 15.47 12.60
CA PRO A 496 11.82 14.56 12.03
C PRO A 496 11.00 13.80 13.09
N THR A 497 11.59 13.41 14.24
CA THR A 497 10.83 12.73 15.30
C THR A 497 9.84 13.66 16.00
N ASN A 498 10.27 14.89 16.36
CA ASN A 498 9.39 15.83 17.06
C ASN A 498 8.23 16.28 16.17
N GLU A 499 8.49 16.47 14.87
CA GLU A 499 7.47 16.76 13.87
C GLU A 499 6.46 15.63 13.69
N PHE A 500 6.91 14.37 13.69
CA PHE A 500 6.01 13.21 13.68
C PHE A 500 5.16 13.15 14.95
N THR A 501 5.75 13.36 16.13
CA THR A 501 5.01 13.39 17.41
C THR A 501 3.93 14.48 17.43
N LYS A 502 4.23 15.70 16.94
CA LYS A 502 3.21 16.75 16.76
C LYS A 502 2.07 16.30 15.84
N LEU A 503 2.41 15.84 14.63
CA LEU A 503 1.45 15.42 13.61
C LEU A 503 0.51 14.32 14.10
N VAL A 504 1.03 13.36 14.87
CA VAL A 504 0.25 12.27 15.45
C VAL A 504 -0.67 12.76 16.58
N LYS A 505 -0.22 13.74 17.38
CA LYS A 505 -1.04 14.42 18.41
C LYS A 505 -2.04 15.45 17.85
N MET A 506 -2.04 15.72 16.54
CA MET A 506 -3.06 16.55 15.86
C MET A 506 -4.28 15.74 15.40
N TRP A 507 -4.51 14.54 15.94
CA TRP A 507 -5.72 13.77 15.70
C TRP A 507 -6.85 14.26 16.61
N ASP A 508 -8.05 14.48 16.07
CA ASP A 508 -9.15 15.14 16.79
C ASP A 508 -9.67 14.36 18.00
N SER A 509 -9.36 13.05 18.08
CA SER A 509 -9.67 12.18 19.23
C SER A 509 -8.45 11.90 20.11
N TYR A 510 -7.35 12.65 19.97
CA TYR A 510 -6.17 12.49 20.83
C TYR A 510 -6.41 13.07 22.22
N ASP A 511 -6.34 12.21 23.23
CA ASP A 511 -6.38 12.58 24.65
C ASP A 511 -4.94 12.54 25.24
N PRO A 512 -4.41 13.67 25.77
CA PRO A 512 -3.07 13.70 26.35
C PRO A 512 -2.92 12.86 27.62
N ASP A 513 -4.00 12.60 28.36
CA ASP A 513 -3.95 11.93 29.66
C ASP A 513 -4.09 10.40 29.51
N SER A 514 -4.87 9.92 28.54
CA SER A 514 -5.00 8.48 28.26
C SER A 514 -4.20 7.94 27.08
N MET A 515 -3.59 8.77 26.21
CA MET A 515 -2.88 8.32 25.01
C MET A 515 -1.41 8.78 24.92
N GLY A 516 -0.50 7.81 24.90
CA GLY A 516 0.94 8.01 24.72
C GLY A 516 1.42 7.72 23.30
N VAL A 517 2.40 8.49 22.83
CA VAL A 517 3.23 8.13 21.67
C VAL A 517 4.66 8.61 21.90
N ILE A 518 5.61 7.67 21.86
CA ILE A 518 7.04 7.95 22.08
C ILE A 518 7.90 7.31 21.00
N VAL A 519 8.92 8.06 20.59
CA VAL A 519 9.93 7.66 19.60
C VAL A 519 11.28 7.56 20.30
N ARG A 520 11.93 6.39 20.22
CA ARG A 520 13.21 6.07 20.87
C ARG A 520 14.24 5.61 19.87
N TYR A 521 15.50 5.99 20.10
CA TYR A 521 16.65 5.50 19.33
C TYR A 521 17.35 4.38 20.10
N ILE A 522 17.46 3.19 19.50
CA ILE A 522 18.03 2.00 20.15
C ILE A 522 19.16 1.36 19.32
N LYS A 523 20.16 0.83 20.00
CA LYS A 523 21.19 -0.06 19.41
C LYS A 523 20.56 -1.44 19.14
N SER A 524 21.06 -2.18 18.16
CA SER A 524 20.63 -3.57 17.89
C SER A 524 20.75 -4.50 19.10
N THR A 525 21.70 -4.24 20.01
CA THR A 525 21.90 -4.97 21.27
C THR A 525 20.87 -4.64 22.36
N ALA A 526 19.98 -3.67 22.11
CA ALA A 526 18.89 -3.26 22.99
C ALA A 526 17.50 -3.54 22.37
N LEU A 527 17.44 -4.39 21.34
CA LEU A 527 16.18 -4.92 20.83
C LEU A 527 15.55 -5.88 21.86
N PRO A 528 14.24 -5.76 22.16
CA PRO A 528 13.56 -6.70 23.04
C PRO A 528 13.54 -8.13 22.47
N ALA A 529 13.68 -9.14 23.32
CA ALA A 529 13.75 -10.54 22.88
C ALA A 529 12.54 -10.99 22.03
N TYR A 530 11.36 -10.40 22.26
CA TYR A 530 10.13 -10.74 21.52
C TYR A 530 10.23 -10.46 20.01
N VAL A 531 11.06 -9.51 19.55
CA VAL A 531 11.18 -9.21 18.10
C VAL A 531 11.86 -10.33 17.31
N HIS A 532 12.56 -11.23 18.01
CA HIS A 532 13.26 -12.37 17.41
C HIS A 532 12.38 -13.64 17.32
N ALA A 533 11.15 -13.62 17.85
CA ALA A 533 10.17 -14.71 17.74
C ALA A 533 10.75 -16.12 18.10
N GLY A 534 11.45 -16.21 19.23
CA GLY A 534 12.04 -17.45 19.74
C GLY A 534 13.36 -17.87 19.07
N ARG A 535 13.92 -17.08 18.16
CA ARG A 535 15.25 -17.31 17.58
C ARG A 535 16.33 -16.61 18.40
N GLU A 536 17.53 -17.17 18.42
CA GLU A 536 18.68 -16.48 19.02
C GLU A 536 18.97 -15.15 18.28
N PRO A 537 19.37 -14.07 18.98
CA PRO A 537 19.74 -12.81 18.35
C PRO A 537 21.04 -12.96 17.52
N GLU A 538 20.91 -13.16 16.21
CA GLU A 538 22.07 -13.15 15.32
C GLU A 538 22.82 -11.81 15.40
N PRO A 539 24.16 -11.80 15.61
CA PRO A 539 24.93 -10.57 15.70
C PRO A 539 24.86 -9.80 14.38
N PRO A 540 24.78 -8.45 14.40
CA PRO A 540 24.41 -7.67 13.24
C PRO A 540 25.39 -7.87 12.08
N LYS A 541 24.86 -8.21 10.90
CA LYS A 541 25.62 -8.61 9.70
C LYS A 541 26.40 -7.47 9.04
N THR A 542 26.49 -6.32 9.68
CA THR A 542 27.29 -5.17 9.27
C THR A 542 28.78 -5.55 9.30
N GLY A 543 29.32 -5.92 8.13
CA GLY A 543 30.67 -6.46 7.97
C GLY A 543 31.77 -5.58 8.58
N GLY A 544 32.21 -5.97 9.78
CA GLY A 544 33.43 -5.52 10.43
C GLY A 544 34.45 -6.64 10.42
N VAL A 545 35.49 -6.51 9.59
CA VAL A 545 36.60 -7.48 9.57
C VAL A 545 37.26 -7.47 10.95
N LYS A 546 37.28 -8.62 11.64
CA LYS A 546 38.04 -8.79 12.88
C LYS A 546 39.50 -8.49 12.59
N ARG A 547 39.99 -7.33 13.02
CA ARG A 547 41.39 -6.90 12.86
C ARG A 547 42.27 -7.92 13.58
N ALA A 548 42.97 -8.75 12.82
CA ALA A 548 43.77 -9.84 13.37
C ALA A 548 44.81 -9.29 14.35
N LYS A 549 44.83 -9.81 15.58
CA LYS A 549 45.88 -9.48 16.56
C LYS A 549 47.17 -10.19 16.15
N THR A 550 48.01 -9.51 15.37
CA THR A 550 49.37 -9.96 15.09
C THR A 550 50.14 -10.03 16.40
N LYS A 551 50.51 -11.24 16.85
CA LYS A 551 51.47 -11.40 17.96
C LYS A 551 52.80 -10.77 17.52
N LYS A 552 53.28 -9.76 18.24
CA LYS A 552 54.71 -9.42 18.25
C LYS A 552 55.40 -10.26 19.31
N ALA A 553 56.60 -10.75 19.00
CA ALA A 553 57.42 -11.57 19.91
C ALA A 553 58.22 -10.70 20.90
N ASN A 554 58.80 -11.36 21.90
CA ASN A 554 59.54 -10.73 23.00
C ASN A 554 60.82 -10.00 22.55
N GLY A 555 61.17 -8.97 23.32
CA GLY A 555 62.52 -8.42 23.48
C GLY A 555 62.61 -7.78 24.86
N SER A 556 63.67 -8.03 25.62
CA SER A 556 63.76 -7.71 27.05
C SER A 556 64.93 -6.77 27.38
N ASN A 557 64.75 -5.82 28.31
CA ASN A 557 65.52 -5.75 29.56
C ASN A 557 65.20 -4.52 30.45
N ALA A 558 65.19 -4.79 31.77
CA ALA A 558 65.64 -3.98 32.92
C ALA A 558 65.28 -2.47 33.12
N ALA A 559 64.53 -2.23 34.22
CA ALA A 559 64.75 -1.23 35.30
C ALA A 559 64.71 0.30 34.98
N THR A 560 64.35 1.25 35.86
CA THR A 560 64.11 1.32 37.33
C THR A 560 62.98 2.32 37.71
N ALA A 561 62.66 2.40 39.01
CA ALA A 561 62.06 3.55 39.74
C ALA A 561 60.52 3.73 39.85
N ALA A 562 60.14 4.40 40.94
CA ALA A 562 58.89 4.26 41.71
C ALA A 562 57.67 5.12 41.29
N SER A 563 56.48 4.60 41.63
CA SER A 563 55.24 5.18 42.20
C SER A 563 54.99 6.72 42.25
N PRO A 564 53.71 7.19 42.34
CA PRO A 564 52.42 6.51 42.08
C PRO A 564 51.36 7.33 41.29
N ALA A 565 50.19 6.71 41.09
CA ALA A 565 48.85 7.31 40.93
C ALA A 565 48.53 8.21 39.71
N LEU A 566 47.67 7.69 38.83
CA LEU A 566 46.35 8.28 38.55
C LEU A 566 45.45 7.28 37.79
N ALA A 567 44.14 7.36 37.99
CA ALA A 567 43.17 6.55 37.27
C ALA A 567 42.77 7.23 35.95
N ASN A 568 42.36 6.45 34.94
CA ASN A 568 41.32 6.87 34.01
C ASN A 568 40.58 5.68 33.41
N ALA A 569 39.29 5.85 33.18
CA ALA A 569 38.35 4.79 32.80
C ALA A 569 38.02 4.80 31.30
N ALA A 570 37.09 3.93 30.89
CA ALA A 570 36.65 3.79 29.51
C ALA A 570 35.97 5.04 28.94
N THR A 571 36.20 5.32 27.66
CA THR A 571 35.61 6.44 26.91
C THR A 571 35.20 6.03 25.49
N ASP A 572 34.07 5.30 25.35
CA ASP A 572 33.44 5.05 24.04
C ASP A 572 31.92 4.72 24.13
N ASP A 573 31.17 5.35 25.06
CA ASP A 573 29.70 5.17 25.18
C ASP A 573 28.88 6.45 25.52
N SER A 574 29.46 7.64 25.31
CA SER A 574 28.80 8.94 25.55
C SER A 574 27.53 9.18 24.72
N ASP A 575 27.52 8.66 23.49
CA ASP A 575 26.62 9.14 22.44
C ASP A 575 25.19 8.60 22.59
N ALA A 576 25.01 7.46 23.26
CA ALA A 576 23.70 6.87 23.49
C ALA A 576 22.95 7.56 24.64
N GLU A 577 23.61 7.80 25.77
CA GLU A 577 23.00 8.50 26.90
C GLU A 577 22.58 9.93 26.54
N HIS A 578 23.41 10.67 25.79
CA HIS A 578 23.13 12.07 25.46
C HIS A 578 21.93 12.25 24.52
N LEU A 579 21.65 11.28 23.64
CA LEU A 579 20.41 11.28 22.87
C LEU A 579 19.20 10.97 23.77
N ASN A 580 19.29 9.93 24.60
CA ASN A 580 18.17 9.51 25.44
C ASN A 580 17.80 10.56 26.52
N LYS A 581 18.81 11.18 27.16
CA LYS A 581 18.64 12.29 28.12
C LYS A 581 17.97 13.53 27.50
N LYS A 582 18.19 13.83 26.22
CA LYS A 582 17.49 14.95 25.55
C LYS A 582 16.04 14.61 25.17
N HIS A 583 15.71 13.39 24.76
CA HIS A 583 14.31 13.03 24.48
C HIS A 583 13.44 12.94 25.75
N ARG A 584 14.03 12.62 26.92
CA ARG A 584 13.36 12.75 28.23
C ARG A 584 12.98 14.20 28.60
N ALA A 585 13.55 15.21 27.93
CA ALA A 585 13.20 16.62 28.16
C ALA A 585 12.06 17.14 27.27
N SER A 586 11.54 16.33 26.33
CA SER A 586 10.38 16.68 25.48
C SER A 586 9.04 16.13 25.99
N SER A 587 9.02 15.37 27.08
CA SER A 587 7.81 15.01 27.81
C SER A 587 7.51 16.09 28.86
N PHE A 588 6.59 17.00 28.55
CA PHE A 588 6.03 17.93 29.53
C PHE A 588 4.97 17.20 30.36
N VAL A 589 5.07 17.28 31.69
CA VAL A 589 4.10 16.75 32.66
C VAL A 589 3.81 17.88 33.66
N PRO A 590 2.55 18.19 33.99
CA PRO A 590 2.25 19.26 34.95
C PRO A 590 2.61 18.86 36.38
N GLU A 591 3.47 19.63 37.03
CA GLU A 591 3.82 19.46 38.44
C GLU A 591 3.53 20.77 39.18
N ASN A 592 2.33 20.87 39.79
CA ASN A 592 2.04 21.74 40.95
C ASN A 592 0.59 21.55 41.44
N ALA A 593 0.42 20.71 42.46
CA ALA A 593 -0.75 20.70 43.34
C ALA A 593 -0.25 20.55 44.78
N THR A 594 0.07 21.68 45.41
CA THR A 594 0.71 21.78 46.74
C THR A 594 0.15 23.00 47.50
N PRO A 595 0.20 23.01 48.85
CA PRO A 595 -1.04 23.19 49.60
C PRO A 595 -1.25 24.57 50.25
N THR A 596 -2.50 24.83 50.61
CA THR A 596 -2.96 26.03 51.31
C THR A 596 -2.48 26.13 52.77
N PRO A 597 -1.88 27.26 53.19
CA PRO A 597 -1.84 27.70 54.59
C PRO A 597 -2.97 28.70 54.87
N ALA A 598 -3.64 28.58 56.02
CA ALA A 598 -4.73 29.49 56.45
C ALA A 598 -4.33 30.35 57.66
N GLY A 599 -4.82 31.61 57.76
CA GLY A 599 -4.34 32.51 58.81
C GLY A 599 -4.97 33.91 59.02
N LEU A 600 -6.31 34.07 59.00
CA LEU A 600 -7.09 35.13 59.72
C LEU A 600 -6.83 36.63 59.40
N PRO A 601 -7.68 37.60 59.85
CA PRO A 601 -9.14 37.65 60.10
C PRO A 601 -9.85 38.69 59.15
N PRO A 602 -11.13 39.12 59.33
CA PRO A 602 -11.95 39.63 58.21
C PRO A 602 -12.50 41.09 58.24
N VAL A 603 -12.89 41.60 57.05
CA VAL A 603 -14.06 42.51 56.74
C VAL A 603 -14.00 43.97 57.27
N PRO A 604 -14.19 45.02 56.41
CA PRO A 604 -15.53 45.41 55.91
C PRO A 604 -15.63 45.83 54.42
N VAL A 605 -16.86 46.16 53.99
CA VAL A 605 -17.31 46.44 52.61
C VAL A 605 -17.86 47.87 52.51
N GLU A 606 -17.60 48.61 51.42
CA GLU A 606 -18.53 49.67 50.99
C GLU A 606 -18.53 50.01 49.47
N ASN A 607 -19.66 49.72 48.83
CA ASN A 607 -20.40 50.43 47.76
C ASN A 607 -19.69 51.31 46.70
N GLY A 608 -19.88 50.98 45.41
CA GLY A 608 -19.70 51.90 44.26
C GLY A 608 -19.75 51.21 42.87
N PRO A 609 -20.62 51.62 41.91
CA PRO A 609 -20.85 50.86 40.66
C PRO A 609 -20.06 51.35 39.42
N ILE A 610 -19.87 50.44 38.44
CA ILE A 610 -19.33 50.70 37.09
C ILE A 610 -20.26 50.03 36.06
N PRO A 611 -20.59 50.65 34.90
CA PRO A 611 -21.68 50.20 34.02
C PRO A 611 -21.30 49.17 32.94
N THR A 612 -22.28 48.35 32.53
CA THR A 612 -22.28 47.48 31.33
C THR A 612 -23.14 48.09 30.20
N PRO A 613 -22.80 47.80 28.93
CA PRO A 613 -23.66 46.94 28.10
C PRO A 613 -22.88 46.09 27.06
N LEU A 614 -23.42 45.12 26.32
CA LEU A 614 -24.61 44.23 26.44
C LEU A 614 -24.42 43.06 25.46
N GLU A 615 -24.83 41.84 25.82
CA GLU A 615 -25.14 40.75 24.88
C GLU A 615 -26.63 40.40 24.95
N LYS A 616 -27.23 39.93 23.84
CA LYS A 616 -28.05 38.70 23.85
C LYS A 616 -28.48 38.17 22.48
N THR A 617 -28.42 36.83 22.39
CA THR A 617 -29.01 35.91 21.41
C THR A 617 -30.54 35.89 21.41
N ARG A 618 -31.15 35.31 20.37
CA ARG A 618 -32.33 34.44 20.52
C ARG A 618 -32.54 33.43 19.38
N GLU A 619 -33.50 32.53 19.57
CA GLU A 619 -33.61 31.20 18.94
C GLU A 619 -34.82 31.06 17.95
N ALA A 620 -35.06 29.84 17.46
CA ALA A 620 -35.96 29.47 16.37
C ALA A 620 -37.44 29.19 16.76
N ALA A 621 -38.34 29.06 15.76
CA ALA A 621 -39.46 28.08 15.72
C ALA A 621 -40.21 27.97 14.35
N GLU A 622 -40.31 26.73 13.87
CA GLU A 622 -41.42 25.98 13.21
C GLU A 622 -42.57 26.56 12.29
N VAL A 623 -42.73 25.90 11.12
CA VAL A 623 -43.94 25.21 10.54
C VAL A 623 -45.19 25.99 9.98
N ALA A 624 -45.41 25.81 8.65
CA ALA A 624 -46.68 25.80 7.85
C ALA A 624 -47.59 27.07 7.85
N ILE A 625 -48.59 27.31 6.96
CA ILE A 625 -49.43 26.48 6.06
C ILE A 625 -49.80 27.22 4.74
N GLY A 626 -49.69 26.55 3.58
CA GLY A 626 -50.72 26.50 2.49
C GLY A 626 -51.00 27.67 1.51
N ALA A 627 -51.73 27.28 0.44
CA ALA A 627 -52.49 28.06 -0.56
C ALA A 627 -51.78 28.86 -1.69
N THR A 628 -52.00 28.41 -2.94
CA THR A 628 -51.91 29.19 -4.21
C THR A 628 -53.28 29.81 -4.53
N PRO A 629 -53.40 30.83 -5.41
CA PRO A 629 -53.73 30.54 -6.83
C PRO A 629 -53.31 31.56 -7.93
N THR A 630 -53.11 31.05 -9.16
CA THR A 630 -53.47 31.57 -10.52
C THR A 630 -53.20 33.03 -11.00
N GLY A 631 -52.69 33.13 -12.25
CA GLY A 631 -52.86 34.27 -13.19
C GLY A 631 -51.70 35.29 -13.23
N GLU A 632 -51.40 36.00 -14.33
CA GLU A 632 -51.82 35.89 -15.75
C GLU A 632 -50.82 36.66 -16.67
N THR A 633 -50.82 36.44 -17.99
CA THR A 633 -50.03 37.17 -19.03
C THR A 633 -51.01 37.73 -20.11
N PRO A 634 -50.66 38.55 -21.15
CA PRO A 634 -49.34 38.95 -21.71
C PRO A 634 -49.22 40.43 -22.27
N GLY A 635 -48.16 40.73 -23.06
CA GLY A 635 -48.04 41.91 -23.98
C GLY A 635 -46.64 42.57 -23.98
N ALA A 636 -45.77 42.55 -25.03
CA ALA A 636 -45.81 43.13 -26.41
C ALA A 636 -45.40 44.63 -26.49
N ALA A 637 -44.57 45.17 -27.42
CA ALA A 637 -43.69 44.72 -28.53
C ALA A 637 -42.45 45.68 -28.62
N ALA A 638 -41.57 45.90 -29.63
CA ALA A 638 -41.28 45.54 -31.05
C ALA A 638 -39.73 45.72 -31.29
N MET A 639 -38.97 45.17 -32.28
CA MET A 639 -38.91 45.29 -33.77
C MET A 639 -38.75 46.73 -34.34
N ASN A 640 -37.86 47.08 -35.31
CA ASN A 640 -36.65 46.43 -35.92
C ASN A 640 -35.78 47.48 -36.76
N PRO A 641 -34.72 47.14 -37.55
CA PRO A 641 -33.61 48.04 -38.02
C PRO A 641 -33.64 48.35 -39.56
N PRO A 642 -32.54 48.49 -40.38
CA PRO A 642 -31.12 48.93 -40.25
C PRO A 642 -30.73 50.07 -41.26
N PRO A 643 -29.43 50.34 -41.58
CA PRO A 643 -28.85 49.94 -42.89
C PRO A 643 -27.33 49.57 -42.90
N THR A 644 -26.72 49.40 -44.09
CA THR A 644 -25.40 48.76 -44.39
C THR A 644 -24.32 49.80 -44.88
N ALA A 645 -23.08 49.52 -45.39
CA ALA A 645 -22.38 48.30 -45.85
C ALA A 645 -20.81 48.48 -45.95
N ALA A 646 -20.10 47.44 -46.44
CA ALA A 646 -18.64 47.36 -46.79
C ALA A 646 -17.62 47.38 -45.62
N SER A 647 -16.39 46.80 -45.71
CA SER A 647 -15.64 46.19 -46.84
C SER A 647 -14.92 44.88 -46.41
N ALA A 648 -14.17 44.23 -47.32
CA ALA A 648 -13.64 42.85 -47.21
C ALA A 648 -12.15 42.71 -46.78
N ALA A 649 -11.73 41.47 -46.54
CA ALA A 649 -10.38 41.07 -46.10
C ALA A 649 -9.62 40.24 -47.17
N PRO A 650 -8.30 39.98 -47.00
CA PRO A 650 -7.60 38.89 -47.67
C PRO A 650 -7.34 37.68 -46.74
N SER A 651 -7.54 36.47 -47.25
CA SER A 651 -7.27 35.20 -46.55
C SER A 651 -5.87 34.65 -46.86
N GLN A 652 -5.34 33.81 -45.96
CA GLN A 652 -4.15 32.99 -46.27
C GLN A 652 -4.54 31.73 -47.07
N PRO A 653 -3.66 31.22 -47.95
CA PRO A 653 -3.94 30.05 -48.78
C PRO A 653 -3.87 28.74 -48.00
N SER A 654 -4.74 27.80 -48.34
CA SER A 654 -4.68 26.39 -47.96
C SER A 654 -4.70 25.51 -49.21
N VAL A 655 -4.11 24.32 -49.12
CA VAL A 655 -4.02 23.37 -50.25
C VAL A 655 -4.66 22.05 -49.85
N THR A 656 -5.63 21.60 -50.64
CA THR A 656 -6.35 20.35 -50.42
C THR A 656 -5.72 19.22 -51.24
N LEU A 657 -5.32 18.13 -50.60
CA LEU A 657 -4.90 16.89 -51.28
C LEU A 657 -6.07 15.89 -51.30
N PRO A 658 -6.36 15.21 -52.44
CA PRO A 658 -7.42 14.20 -52.48
C PRO A 658 -7.11 13.00 -51.56
N GLY A 659 -8.02 12.68 -50.64
CA GLY A 659 -8.02 11.42 -49.89
C GLY A 659 -7.94 11.49 -48.35
N LEU A 660 -7.80 12.68 -47.74
CA LEU A 660 -7.69 12.83 -46.28
C LEU A 660 -8.62 13.91 -45.72
N ASN A 661 -9.42 13.54 -44.71
CA ASN A 661 -10.39 14.43 -44.03
C ASN A 661 -9.79 15.12 -42.78
N SER A 662 -8.74 15.92 -42.96
CA SER A 662 -8.32 16.92 -41.97
C SER A 662 -7.46 18.02 -42.60
N THR A 663 -7.55 19.24 -42.07
CA THR A 663 -6.73 20.39 -42.46
C THR A 663 -5.90 20.87 -41.28
N LEU A 664 -4.66 21.28 -41.54
CA LEU A 664 -3.72 21.83 -40.54
C LEU A 664 -3.13 23.16 -41.04
N PRO A 665 -2.86 24.13 -40.13
CA PRO A 665 -2.29 25.42 -40.50
C PRO A 665 -0.77 25.35 -40.74
N VAL A 666 -0.23 26.30 -41.49
CA VAL A 666 1.18 26.33 -41.89
C VAL A 666 2.06 26.83 -40.74
N GLY A 667 2.66 25.89 -40.00
CA GLY A 667 3.63 26.19 -38.94
C GLY A 667 4.69 25.11 -38.69
N GLU A 668 4.37 23.83 -38.89
CA GLU A 668 5.22 22.69 -38.49
C GLU A 668 5.97 22.02 -39.65
N LEU A 669 6.75 22.78 -40.43
CA LEU A 669 7.57 22.23 -41.53
C LEU A 669 9.10 22.35 -41.35
N ASN A 670 9.58 23.14 -40.39
CA ASN A 670 11.01 23.27 -40.09
C ASN A 670 11.43 22.33 -38.95
N GLY A 671 11.63 21.05 -39.28
CA GLY A 671 12.11 20.04 -38.32
C GLY A 671 12.39 18.65 -38.90
N LEU A 672 11.79 18.31 -40.05
CA LEU A 672 11.87 16.98 -40.68
C LEU A 672 12.88 16.89 -41.84
N ALA A 673 13.81 17.85 -41.95
CA ALA A 673 14.77 17.97 -43.05
C ALA A 673 16.22 17.62 -42.63
N SER A 674 16.44 16.45 -42.01
CA SER A 674 17.79 16.00 -41.61
C SER A 674 17.99 14.46 -41.57
N ALA A 675 17.08 13.68 -42.17
CA ALA A 675 17.07 12.22 -42.01
C ALA A 675 16.75 11.39 -43.29
N VAL A 676 16.63 12.02 -44.47
CA VAL A 676 16.24 11.32 -45.72
C VAL A 676 17.13 11.73 -46.90
N THR A 677 18.44 11.50 -46.78
CA THR A 677 19.42 11.69 -47.87
C THR A 677 20.53 10.63 -47.84
N ASN A 678 20.16 9.33 -47.80
CA ASN A 678 21.01 8.22 -48.25
C ASN A 678 20.20 6.91 -48.34
N GLY A 679 19.93 6.44 -49.56
CA GLY A 679 19.14 5.22 -49.81
C GLY A 679 18.55 5.17 -51.21
N GLY A 680 19.32 4.65 -52.19
CA GLY A 680 18.89 4.54 -53.59
C GLY A 680 17.89 3.39 -53.83
N PRO A 681 17.22 3.37 -55.00
CA PRO A 681 15.98 2.59 -55.20
C PRO A 681 16.22 1.16 -55.70
N GLN A 682 16.27 0.19 -54.77
CA GLN A 682 16.02 -1.23 -55.06
C GLN A 682 15.27 -1.88 -53.87
N ASN A 683 14.07 -2.44 -54.14
CA ASN A 683 13.30 -3.46 -53.37
C ASN A 683 11.75 -3.30 -53.34
N GLU A 684 11.13 -2.43 -54.14
CA GLU A 684 9.67 -2.46 -54.36
C GLU A 684 9.27 -3.24 -55.64
N ALA A 685 9.52 -4.56 -55.66
CA ALA A 685 9.10 -5.42 -56.79
C ALA A 685 8.96 -6.93 -56.46
N ALA A 686 8.71 -7.33 -55.21
CA ALA A 686 8.77 -8.75 -54.80
C ALA A 686 7.76 -9.17 -53.70
N LEU A 687 6.58 -8.56 -53.64
CA LEU A 687 5.60 -8.80 -52.55
C LEU A 687 4.15 -9.03 -53.03
N MET A 688 3.98 -9.57 -54.25
CA MET A 688 2.69 -9.93 -54.84
C MET A 688 2.75 -11.26 -55.64
N ALA A 689 3.26 -12.32 -55.01
CA ALA A 689 3.03 -13.71 -55.42
C ALA A 689 3.25 -14.62 -54.21
N GLY A 690 2.32 -15.55 -53.94
CA GLY A 690 2.41 -16.46 -52.81
C GLY A 690 2.29 -17.91 -53.25
N GLU A 691 3.38 -18.66 -53.15
CA GLU A 691 3.41 -20.11 -53.40
C GLU A 691 4.55 -20.76 -52.60
N THR A 692 4.41 -22.06 -52.29
CA THR A 692 5.40 -22.85 -51.55
C THR A 692 5.70 -24.17 -52.26
N PRO A 693 6.99 -24.55 -52.31
CA PRO A 693 7.36 -25.97 -52.32
C PRO A 693 8.39 -26.32 -51.23
N ALA A 694 8.69 -27.62 -51.13
CA ALA A 694 9.42 -28.28 -50.05
C ALA A 694 10.96 -28.33 -50.26
N PRO A 695 11.77 -28.85 -49.29
CA PRO A 695 13.22 -28.63 -49.27
C PRO A 695 14.04 -29.64 -50.09
N VAL A 696 15.27 -29.25 -50.45
CA VAL A 696 16.32 -30.09 -51.03
C VAL A 696 17.61 -29.93 -50.19
N ALA A 697 18.47 -30.96 -50.19
CA ALA A 697 19.60 -31.10 -49.26
C ALA A 697 20.99 -31.02 -49.91
N ALA A 698 22.03 -30.97 -49.06
CA ALA A 698 23.47 -30.93 -49.38
C ALA A 698 23.95 -29.61 -50.05
N SER A 699 25.24 -29.26 -50.09
CA SER A 699 26.46 -29.98 -49.65
C SER A 699 27.57 -29.02 -49.19
N THR A 700 28.50 -29.53 -48.36
CA THR A 700 29.94 -29.19 -48.20
C THR A 700 30.51 -27.78 -48.45
N ALA A 701 31.36 -27.36 -47.50
CA ALA A 701 32.39 -26.30 -47.58
C ALA A 701 33.53 -26.66 -48.60
N PRO A 702 34.65 -25.89 -48.77
CA PRO A 702 35.10 -24.71 -47.99
C PRO A 702 35.75 -23.53 -48.74
N ALA A 703 35.87 -22.40 -48.04
CA ALA A 703 37.04 -21.49 -48.03
C ALA A 703 37.00 -20.64 -46.75
#